data_AF-A0A7Y8I4T6-F1
#
_entry.id   AF-A0A7Y8I4T6-F1
#
_cell.length_a   1.000
_cell.length_b   1.000
_cell.length_c   1.000
_cell.angle_alpha   90.00
_cell.angle_beta   90.00
_cell.angle_gamma   90.00
#
_symmetry.space_group_name_H-M   'P 1'
#
loop_
_entity.id
_entity.type
_entity.pdbx_description
1 polymer ?
#
loop_
_entity_poly.entity_id
_entity_poly.type
_entity_poly.pdbx_seq_one_letter_code
_entity_poly.pdbx_strand_id
1 'polypeptide(L)'
;MKLYLQVILYSALIFFLSSCATKEVVKEEEEKVPQTKEVEEIPGEEIIEIKPELKTETLPIAFPSNASIEHVTVDKRKKIVNINLSKEFSYVPFRYETVETLYKQFREELGLDYSDYEMKIRALDTPIEELIPNYYRNSFADYDYRRMPISNPNRPLPIVRNVDSKNNPTKGLNDKNIILWHSHGWYYNHKLDRWEWQRPRLFQSVEDLIPMSFTIPYLIPMLENAGAKIFVPRERDIQTNEVVVDNDSPTNPITKSRFFIRDGERLVWQKTDEAGFGIGSPPYKENENPFEFGKSIFTYSNLVGDAQCDWIPEIPETGEYAVYVSYRHSAENVNNASYTVFHAGGKTELKVNQQIGGGTWIYIGKYLFNKGYNPQNGKVVLSNKSDEMGMVVSADAVRFGGGMGIIERNGTTSGRPKFAEGARYWLQYAGMPDTLIFSFNGNENDYNDDYQSRAEYGNYLYGKPYGPNKNRSDKGLSIPIDLSLAFHTDAGISRNDTVIGTLAIYSLTSTDSQFVFPDGVSRFANRDLADIIQTQIIDDLRNKYDVSWTRRHLMEARYSESVRPNIPSLLLELLSHQNFLDMKFVLDPRFRFDVSRAIYKGMLRFLSSQYNFDYVVQPLPVTHFSTEFDKNGYVILNWQPQADALEPTANPTKYIVYTKINGGGFDNGVLVEGNSFVKQIDKGNIYSFKVTAVNEGGESFPSEILSVCKTDNSKNPILIINGFDRIAPPATIEDTSFVGFANFIDAGVPDKFDINFTGLQFDFNPNSAYISNDAPGHGASHADFETKIVAGNTFDFPYIHGQAIKSAGYSFVSCSDDAVMEGFVDLKKYKMVDLILGEEKKTKWQKPFADSVNGIQFEAFPKKLQECLSDYLNKGKGLFISGAYVGSDLFSSGDESINFAKNILHFNLVTGHAAKSGDVSPARTSFLKNMFSFQYSNQMNDSIYAVEAPDAIMPSNGGEVILRYKENQFSAAVGYKNSYGVIVFGFPFESIIKPEVRYEIMRQIIKYFGM
;
A
#
# COMPACT_ATOMS: atom_id res chain seq x y z
N MET A 1 -57.07 -31.74 -13.46
CA MET A 1 -56.64 -32.45 -12.24
C MET A 1 -56.35 -33.90 -12.64
N LYS A 2 -55.12 -34.40 -12.39
CA LYS A 2 -54.52 -35.62 -12.98
C LYS A 2 -54.15 -35.58 -14.47
N LEU A 3 -53.51 -34.49 -14.91
CA LEU A 3 -52.54 -34.52 -16.04
C LEU A 3 -51.58 -33.31 -16.04
N TYR A 4 -51.41 -32.68 -14.87
CA TYR A 4 -50.61 -31.46 -14.66
C TYR A 4 -49.50 -31.67 -13.61
N LEU A 5 -49.25 -32.92 -13.20
CA LEU A 5 -48.34 -33.27 -12.09
C LEU A 5 -47.17 -34.18 -12.49
N GLN A 6 -46.97 -34.44 -13.79
CA GLN A 6 -45.89 -35.34 -14.26
C GLN A 6 -44.91 -34.68 -15.25
N VAL A 7 -45.11 -33.39 -15.57
CA VAL A 7 -44.19 -32.57 -16.39
C VAL A 7 -43.45 -31.52 -15.55
N ILE A 8 -43.77 -31.41 -14.25
CA ILE A 8 -43.13 -30.45 -13.33
C ILE A 8 -41.97 -31.08 -12.53
N LEU A 9 -41.76 -32.40 -12.61
CA LEU A 9 -40.66 -33.08 -11.91
C LEU A 9 -39.36 -33.27 -12.72
N TYR A 10 -39.32 -32.87 -14.00
CA TYR A 10 -38.12 -32.98 -14.84
C TYR A 10 -37.52 -31.63 -15.27
N SER A 11 -38.05 -30.51 -14.75
CA SER A 11 -37.57 -29.15 -15.07
C SER A 11 -36.93 -28.44 -13.87
N ALA A 12 -36.75 -29.14 -12.74
CA ALA A 12 -36.26 -28.56 -11.48
C ALA A 12 -34.90 -29.12 -11.02
N LEU A 13 -34.16 -29.85 -11.88
CA LEU A 13 -32.85 -30.40 -11.55
C LEU A 13 -31.72 -29.97 -12.51
N ILE A 14 -31.96 -28.93 -13.33
CA ILE A 14 -30.96 -28.33 -14.23
C ILE A 14 -31.09 -26.81 -14.14
N PHE A 15 -30.84 -26.23 -12.95
CA PHE A 15 -30.60 -24.79 -12.76
C PHE A 15 -29.88 -24.57 -11.41
N PHE A 16 -28.79 -25.29 -11.23
CA PHE A 16 -27.71 -24.97 -10.29
C PHE A 16 -26.43 -25.45 -10.96
N LEU A 17 -25.38 -24.61 -10.97
CA LEU A 17 -24.12 -24.72 -11.73
C LEU A 17 -24.09 -23.94 -13.06
N SER A 18 -24.04 -22.61 -12.97
CA SER A 18 -23.37 -21.78 -13.97
C SER A 18 -22.87 -20.46 -13.36
N SER A 19 -21.84 -20.56 -12.51
CA SER A 19 -20.91 -19.44 -12.27
C SER A 19 -19.57 -19.94 -11.71
N CYS A 20 -18.89 -20.78 -12.48
CA CYS A 20 -17.45 -20.97 -12.42
C CYS A 20 -17.07 -21.54 -13.79
N ALA A 21 -16.35 -20.77 -14.60
CA ALA A 21 -15.78 -21.29 -15.82
C ALA A 21 -14.65 -22.28 -15.45
N THR A 22 -15.02 -23.54 -15.22
CA THR A 22 -14.12 -24.65 -15.49
C THR A 22 -13.93 -24.68 -17.00
N LYS A 23 -12.69 -24.50 -17.47
CA LYS A 23 -12.33 -24.78 -18.87
C LYS A 23 -12.83 -26.18 -19.21
N GLU A 24 -13.67 -26.30 -20.23
CA GLU A 24 -13.78 -27.55 -20.97
C GLU A 24 -12.39 -27.84 -21.56
N VAL A 25 -11.83 -28.96 -21.12
CA VAL A 25 -10.69 -29.60 -21.74
C VAL A 25 -11.11 -29.94 -23.16
N VAL A 26 -10.53 -29.27 -24.15
CA VAL A 26 -10.50 -29.79 -25.51
C VAL A 26 -9.85 -31.17 -25.38
N LYS A 27 -10.62 -32.23 -25.62
CA LYS A 27 -10.05 -33.55 -25.90
C LYS A 27 -9.21 -33.41 -27.16
N GLU A 28 -7.92 -33.13 -27.01
CA GLU A 28 -6.94 -33.53 -28.01
C GLU A 28 -7.04 -35.04 -28.15
N GLU A 29 -7.10 -35.50 -29.40
CA GLU A 29 -7.02 -36.91 -29.74
C GLU A 29 -5.80 -37.53 -29.04
N GLU A 30 -6.02 -38.66 -28.38
CA GLU A 30 -4.96 -39.47 -27.79
C GLU A 30 -3.91 -39.80 -28.86
N GLU A 31 -2.83 -39.02 -28.88
CA GLU A 31 -1.63 -39.42 -29.58
C GLU A 31 -1.08 -40.64 -28.84
N LYS A 32 -1.11 -41.78 -29.53
CA LYS A 32 -0.66 -43.07 -29.02
C LYS A 32 0.74 -42.93 -28.43
N VAL A 33 0.83 -43.09 -27.11
CA VAL A 33 2.07 -43.32 -26.38
C VAL A 33 2.87 -44.41 -27.11
N PRO A 34 4.15 -44.19 -27.45
CA PRO A 34 4.99 -45.24 -27.99
C PRO A 34 5.01 -46.40 -27.00
N GLN A 35 4.80 -47.61 -27.51
CA GLN A 35 4.96 -48.85 -26.76
C GLN A 35 6.21 -48.79 -25.89
N THR A 36 6.01 -49.14 -24.62
CA THR A 36 7.02 -49.58 -23.65
C THR A 36 8.30 -50.05 -24.34
N LYS A 37 9.39 -49.28 -24.19
CA LYS A 37 10.72 -49.86 -24.25
C LYS A 37 10.79 -50.88 -23.11
N GLU A 38 10.92 -52.14 -23.46
CA GLU A 38 11.33 -53.20 -22.55
C GLU A 38 12.55 -52.71 -21.76
N VAL A 39 12.38 -52.68 -20.44
CA VAL A 39 13.50 -52.54 -19.52
C VAL A 39 14.27 -53.85 -19.60
N GLU A 40 15.54 -53.79 -20.03
CA GLU A 40 16.45 -54.92 -19.88
C GLU A 40 16.48 -55.32 -18.40
N GLU A 41 15.98 -56.52 -18.09
CA GLU A 41 16.12 -57.14 -16.78
C GLU A 41 17.60 -57.29 -16.43
N ILE A 42 18.08 -56.45 -15.51
CA ILE A 42 19.30 -56.75 -14.77
C ILE A 42 18.96 -57.91 -13.82
N PRO A 43 19.68 -59.06 -13.83
CA PRO A 43 19.29 -60.21 -13.04
C PRO A 43 19.28 -59.96 -11.53
N GLY A 44 18.07 -59.78 -11.00
CA GLY A 44 17.64 -60.08 -9.63
C GLY A 44 17.38 -58.91 -8.66
N GLU A 45 17.04 -57.73 -9.15
CA GLU A 45 16.37 -56.73 -8.30
C GLU A 45 14.91 -57.13 -8.07
N GLU A 46 14.55 -57.53 -6.84
CA GLU A 46 13.16 -57.78 -6.44
C GLU A 46 12.60 -56.47 -5.86
N ILE A 47 11.93 -55.68 -6.70
CA ILE A 47 11.20 -54.47 -6.28
C ILE A 47 9.77 -54.87 -5.95
N ILE A 48 9.37 -54.72 -4.69
CA ILE A 48 7.98 -54.92 -4.26
C ILE A 48 7.30 -53.57 -4.22
N GLU A 49 6.23 -53.41 -5.00
CA GLU A 49 5.33 -52.26 -4.91
C GLU A 49 4.22 -52.57 -3.90
N ILE A 50 4.11 -51.71 -2.88
CA ILE A 50 3.06 -51.78 -1.86
C ILE A 50 2.22 -50.51 -2.00
N LYS A 51 0.89 -50.65 -2.04
CA LYS A 51 -0.05 -49.54 -1.94
C LYS A 51 -0.71 -49.54 -0.56
N PRO A 52 -0.06 -48.96 0.46
CA PRO A 52 -0.64 -48.87 1.79
C PRO A 52 -1.79 -47.84 1.83
N GLU A 53 -2.82 -48.12 2.61
CA GLU A 53 -3.81 -47.12 3.01
C GLU A 53 -3.25 -46.29 4.16
N LEU A 54 -2.85 -45.04 3.90
CA LEU A 54 -2.45 -44.12 4.95
C LEU A 54 -3.66 -43.35 5.47
N LYS A 55 -3.86 -43.35 6.79
CA LYS A 55 -4.83 -42.46 7.43
C LYS A 55 -4.13 -41.15 7.77
N THR A 56 -4.26 -40.15 6.90
CA THR A 56 -3.64 -38.82 7.10
C THR A 56 -4.04 -38.17 8.43
N GLU A 57 -5.18 -38.53 9.02
CA GLU A 57 -5.64 -38.14 10.36
C GLU A 57 -4.70 -38.56 11.51
N THR A 58 -3.82 -39.55 11.27
CA THR A 58 -2.86 -40.04 12.27
C THR A 58 -1.48 -39.37 12.19
N LEU A 59 -1.27 -38.53 11.18
CA LEU A 59 -0.05 -37.75 11.02
C LEU A 59 -0.08 -36.53 11.96
N PRO A 60 1.06 -36.03 12.45
CA PRO A 60 1.17 -34.95 13.43
C PRO A 60 1.03 -33.58 12.76
N ILE A 61 0.91 -33.57 11.43
CA ILE A 61 0.80 -32.41 10.57
C ILE A 61 -0.49 -32.61 9.78
N ALA A 62 -1.35 -31.61 9.80
CA ALA A 62 -2.57 -31.63 9.00
C ALA A 62 -2.22 -31.43 7.52
N PHE A 63 -2.32 -32.51 6.75
CA PHE A 63 -2.21 -32.46 5.30
C PHE A 63 -3.61 -32.26 4.67
N PRO A 64 -3.68 -31.80 3.41
CA PRO A 64 -4.94 -31.77 2.67
C PRO A 64 -5.63 -33.14 2.68
N SER A 65 -6.96 -33.18 2.74
CA SER A 65 -7.72 -34.44 2.84
C SER A 65 -7.56 -35.36 1.63
N ASN A 66 -7.14 -34.82 0.49
CA ASN A 66 -6.82 -35.55 -0.73
C ASN A 66 -5.34 -35.96 -0.84
N ALA A 67 -4.51 -35.70 0.16
CA ALA A 67 -3.14 -36.19 0.21
C ALA A 67 -3.11 -37.72 0.36
N SER A 68 -2.32 -38.41 -0.47
CA SER A 68 -2.27 -39.87 -0.49
C SER A 68 -0.86 -40.41 -0.75
N ILE A 69 -0.59 -41.65 -0.32
CA ILE A 69 0.61 -42.39 -0.75
C ILE A 69 0.32 -42.95 -2.13
N GLU A 70 1.13 -42.58 -3.11
CA GLU A 70 0.97 -43.07 -4.48
C GLU A 70 1.47 -44.51 -4.58
N HIS A 71 2.69 -44.76 -4.11
CA HIS A 71 3.30 -46.09 -4.07
C HIS A 71 4.51 -46.15 -3.13
N VAL A 72 4.77 -47.33 -2.57
CA VAL A 72 5.98 -47.66 -1.81
C VAL A 72 6.75 -48.73 -2.55
N THR A 73 8.05 -48.52 -2.79
CA THR A 73 8.92 -49.52 -3.42
C THR A 73 10.02 -49.95 -2.47
N VAL A 74 10.24 -51.26 -2.37
CA VAL A 74 11.31 -51.84 -1.54
C VAL A 74 12.36 -52.48 -2.43
N ASP A 75 13.58 -51.97 -2.40
CA ASP A 75 14.78 -52.60 -2.96
C ASP A 75 15.48 -53.42 -1.87
N LYS A 76 15.22 -54.73 -1.84
CA LYS A 76 15.79 -55.65 -0.84
C LYS A 76 17.31 -55.80 -0.94
N ARG A 77 17.88 -55.61 -2.13
CA ARG A 77 19.34 -55.76 -2.34
C ARG A 77 20.09 -54.56 -1.80
N LYS A 78 19.63 -53.35 -2.13
CA LYS A 78 20.22 -52.10 -1.64
C LYS A 78 19.77 -51.76 -0.22
N LYS A 79 18.78 -52.49 0.32
CA LYS A 79 18.09 -52.20 1.57
C LYS A 79 17.53 -50.77 1.58
N ILE A 80 16.78 -50.41 0.53
CA ILE A 80 16.16 -49.08 0.40
C ILE A 80 14.65 -49.22 0.32
N VAL A 81 13.92 -48.41 1.09
CA VAL A 81 12.48 -48.22 0.96
C VAL A 81 12.22 -46.81 0.42
N ASN A 82 11.60 -46.69 -0.74
CA ASN A 82 11.14 -45.41 -1.27
C ASN A 82 9.63 -45.27 -1.08
N ILE A 83 9.20 -44.18 -0.47
CA ILE A 83 7.80 -43.84 -0.27
C ILE A 83 7.51 -42.61 -1.13
N ASN A 84 6.69 -42.76 -2.16
CA ASN A 84 6.29 -41.66 -3.04
C ASN A 84 4.90 -41.17 -2.64
N LEU A 85 4.85 -39.90 -2.26
CA LEU A 85 3.67 -39.19 -1.79
C LEU A 85 3.10 -38.32 -2.91
N SER A 86 1.77 -38.16 -2.91
CA SER A 86 1.11 -37.24 -3.83
C SER A 86 1.56 -35.81 -3.59
N LYS A 87 1.43 -34.96 -4.62
CA LYS A 87 1.90 -33.56 -4.54
C LYS A 87 1.25 -32.77 -3.40
N GLU A 88 0.05 -33.12 -2.96
CA GLU A 88 -0.67 -32.47 -1.87
C GLU A 88 0.09 -32.55 -0.54
N PHE A 89 0.96 -33.55 -0.34
CA PHE A 89 1.87 -33.59 0.81
C PHE A 89 2.86 -32.42 0.82
N SER A 90 3.15 -31.83 -0.35
CA SER A 90 4.04 -30.66 -0.46
C SER A 90 3.37 -29.32 -0.14
N TYR A 91 2.04 -29.31 0.07
CA TYR A 91 1.26 -28.10 0.29
C TYR A 91 1.38 -27.52 1.70
N VAL A 92 2.18 -28.16 2.55
CA VAL A 92 2.56 -27.66 3.88
C VAL A 92 4.04 -27.25 3.88
N PRO A 93 4.46 -26.33 4.76
CA PRO A 93 5.87 -26.01 4.93
C PRO A 93 6.62 -27.19 5.57
N PHE A 94 7.77 -27.55 5.01
CA PHE A 94 8.68 -28.55 5.59
C PHE A 94 9.80 -27.86 6.38
N ARG A 95 10.11 -28.40 7.54
CA ARG A 95 11.20 -28.03 8.45
C ARG A 95 11.86 -29.32 8.95
N TYR A 96 13.05 -29.26 9.53
CA TYR A 96 13.74 -30.48 9.97
C TYR A 96 12.89 -31.30 10.94
N GLU A 97 12.20 -30.65 11.88
CA GLU A 97 11.36 -31.31 12.87
C GLU A 97 10.17 -32.02 12.23
N THR A 98 9.53 -31.40 11.22
CA THR A 98 8.39 -32.01 10.53
C THR A 98 8.82 -33.17 9.65
N VAL A 99 9.99 -33.06 8.99
CA VAL A 99 10.59 -34.13 8.20
C VAL A 99 10.96 -35.32 9.09
N GLU A 100 11.71 -35.10 10.17
CA GLU A 100 12.08 -36.15 11.13
C GLU A 100 10.87 -36.89 11.69
N THR A 101 9.80 -36.14 12.01
CA THR A 101 8.58 -36.74 12.53
C THR A 101 7.91 -37.66 11.52
N LEU A 102 7.86 -37.27 10.23
CA LEU A 102 7.31 -38.15 9.18
C LEU A 102 8.17 -39.40 8.99
N TYR A 103 9.50 -39.25 8.90
CA TYR A 103 10.40 -40.41 8.81
C TYR A 103 10.20 -41.37 9.98
N LYS A 104 10.03 -40.85 11.20
CA LYS A 104 9.76 -41.67 12.38
C LYS A 104 8.43 -42.43 12.25
N GLN A 105 7.35 -41.76 11.87
CA GLN A 105 6.04 -42.40 11.73
C GLN A 105 6.02 -43.47 10.64
N PHE A 106 6.57 -43.17 9.47
CA PHE A 106 6.65 -44.16 8.39
C PHE A 106 7.52 -45.37 8.79
N ARG A 107 8.57 -45.17 9.60
CA ARG A 107 9.34 -46.29 10.18
C ARG A 107 8.50 -47.12 11.15
N GLU A 108 7.69 -46.49 11.98
CA GLU A 108 6.78 -47.17 12.91
C GLU A 108 5.71 -47.97 12.15
N GLU A 109 5.15 -47.42 11.07
CA GLU A 109 4.14 -48.08 10.24
C GLU A 109 4.67 -49.25 9.41
N LEU A 110 5.90 -49.15 8.87
CA LEU A 110 6.54 -50.22 8.11
C LEU A 110 7.01 -51.40 8.99
N GLY A 111 7.13 -51.18 10.30
CA GLY A 111 7.45 -52.22 11.28
C GLY A 111 8.92 -52.69 11.25
N LEU A 112 9.20 -53.76 12.00
CA LEU A 112 10.57 -54.24 12.25
C LEU A 112 11.25 -54.85 11.01
N ASP A 113 10.48 -55.32 10.04
CA ASP A 113 10.97 -56.03 8.85
C ASP A 113 11.85 -55.15 7.94
N TYR A 114 11.71 -53.83 8.05
CA TYR A 114 12.48 -52.84 7.28
C TYR A 114 13.30 -51.90 8.18
N SER A 115 13.52 -52.27 9.45
CA SER A 115 14.20 -51.42 10.43
C SER A 115 15.66 -51.09 10.09
N ASP A 116 16.34 -51.97 9.34
CA ASP A 116 17.71 -51.79 8.85
C ASP A 116 17.80 -51.24 7.42
N TYR A 117 16.67 -50.85 6.81
CA TYR A 117 16.63 -50.24 5.48
C TYR A 117 16.81 -48.72 5.55
N GLU A 118 17.49 -48.16 4.55
CA GLU A 118 17.48 -46.72 4.26
C GLU A 118 16.08 -46.34 3.75
N MET A 119 15.46 -45.33 4.36
CA MET A 119 14.15 -44.85 3.95
C MET A 119 14.31 -43.54 3.18
N LYS A 120 13.57 -43.38 2.08
CA LYS A 120 13.48 -42.16 1.29
C LYS A 120 12.03 -41.79 1.10
N ILE A 121 11.60 -40.69 1.68
CA ILE A 121 10.24 -40.16 1.51
C ILE A 121 10.30 -39.03 0.49
N ARG A 122 9.46 -39.10 -0.54
CA ARG A 122 9.44 -38.12 -1.63
C ARG A 122 8.05 -37.55 -1.83
N ALA A 123 7.99 -36.26 -2.15
CA ALA A 123 6.83 -35.59 -2.72
C ALA A 123 7.31 -34.70 -3.86
N LEU A 124 6.52 -34.51 -4.93
CA LEU A 124 6.99 -33.81 -6.14
C LEU A 124 8.27 -34.44 -6.73
N ASP A 125 8.36 -35.78 -6.70
CA ASP A 125 9.54 -36.57 -7.09
C ASP A 125 10.85 -36.22 -6.35
N THR A 126 10.74 -35.45 -5.27
CA THR A 126 11.87 -34.83 -4.55
C THR A 126 11.87 -35.30 -3.10
N PRO A 127 13.02 -35.64 -2.50
CA PRO A 127 13.09 -35.95 -1.07
C PRO A 127 12.50 -34.82 -0.23
N ILE A 128 11.68 -35.14 0.77
CA ILE A 128 10.94 -34.13 1.53
C ILE A 128 11.86 -33.18 2.32
N GLU A 129 13.05 -33.63 2.71
CA GLU A 129 14.11 -32.79 3.30
C GLU A 129 14.63 -31.72 2.33
N GLU A 130 14.60 -31.97 1.03
CA GLU A 130 14.98 -30.98 0.03
C GLU A 130 13.89 -29.93 -0.19
N LEU A 131 12.65 -30.19 0.26
CA LEU A 131 11.58 -29.19 0.24
C LEU A 131 11.73 -28.15 1.36
N ILE A 132 12.80 -28.18 2.16
CA ILE A 132 13.13 -27.11 3.11
C ILE A 132 13.84 -25.97 2.35
N PRO A 133 13.27 -24.74 2.34
CA PRO A 133 13.92 -23.58 1.72
C PRO A 133 15.29 -23.28 2.34
N ASN A 134 16.24 -22.76 1.55
CA ASN A 134 17.60 -22.44 2.04
C ASN A 134 17.58 -21.55 3.29
N TYR A 135 16.65 -20.60 3.37
CA TYR A 135 16.46 -19.73 4.55
C TYR A 135 16.23 -20.49 5.87
N TYR A 136 15.61 -21.67 5.82
CA TYR A 136 15.32 -22.50 6.99
C TYR A 136 16.31 -23.66 7.18
N ARG A 137 17.40 -23.73 6.41
CA ARG A 137 18.46 -24.74 6.57
C ARG A 137 19.45 -24.31 7.66
N ASN A 138 20.01 -25.29 8.38
CA ASN A 138 20.81 -25.03 9.59
C ASN A 138 22.18 -24.40 9.30
N SER A 139 22.76 -24.64 8.13
CA SER A 139 24.07 -24.11 7.76
C SER A 139 24.18 -23.86 6.26
N PHE A 140 25.12 -22.98 5.88
CA PHE A 140 25.46 -22.76 4.46
C PHE A 140 25.95 -24.02 3.75
N ALA A 141 26.52 -25.00 4.47
CA ALA A 141 26.96 -26.26 3.89
C ALA A 141 25.78 -27.11 3.38
N ASP A 142 24.59 -26.88 3.94
CA ASP A 142 23.37 -27.59 3.57
C ASP A 142 22.60 -26.88 2.45
N TYR A 143 23.05 -25.72 1.95
CA TYR A 143 22.30 -24.96 0.95
C TYR A 143 22.21 -25.69 -0.40
N ASP A 144 21.01 -25.68 -0.99
CA ASP A 144 20.82 -26.06 -2.39
C ASP A 144 21.17 -24.87 -3.28
N TYR A 145 22.44 -24.78 -3.68
CA TYR A 145 22.94 -23.71 -4.54
C TYR A 145 22.32 -23.68 -5.94
N ARG A 146 21.64 -24.76 -6.38
CA ARG A 146 20.93 -24.76 -7.67
C ARG A 146 19.73 -23.82 -7.66
N ARG A 147 19.21 -23.43 -6.49
CA ARG A 147 18.09 -22.49 -6.33
C ARG A 147 18.54 -21.04 -6.19
N MET A 148 19.84 -20.77 -6.24
CA MET A 148 20.40 -19.44 -6.04
C MET A 148 20.84 -18.84 -7.38
N PRO A 149 20.64 -17.54 -7.60
CA PRO A 149 21.09 -16.85 -8.80
C PRO A 149 22.60 -16.93 -8.99
N ILE A 150 23.04 -17.04 -10.24
CA ILE A 150 24.46 -16.97 -10.60
C ILE A 150 24.93 -15.53 -10.41
N SER A 151 25.99 -15.33 -9.61
CA SER A 151 26.56 -14.00 -9.38
C SER A 151 27.02 -13.38 -10.69
N ASN A 152 26.47 -12.21 -11.03
CA ASN A 152 26.87 -11.42 -12.19
C ASN A 152 27.73 -10.24 -11.75
N PRO A 153 29.07 -10.28 -11.96
CA PRO A 153 29.95 -9.18 -11.59
C PRO A 153 29.69 -7.89 -12.40
N ASN A 154 28.99 -8.00 -13.53
CA ASN A 154 28.65 -6.90 -14.42
C ASN A 154 27.18 -6.45 -14.27
N ARG A 155 26.57 -6.64 -13.09
CA ARG A 155 25.22 -6.15 -12.84
C ARG A 155 25.16 -4.62 -13.03
N PRO A 156 24.25 -4.09 -13.85
CA PRO A 156 24.06 -2.65 -14.03
C PRO A 156 23.74 -1.94 -12.71
N LEU A 157 24.18 -0.69 -12.59
CA LEU A 157 23.75 0.19 -11.52
C LEU A 157 22.23 0.39 -11.56
N PRO A 158 21.56 0.64 -10.41
CA PRO A 158 20.12 0.90 -10.37
C PRO A 158 19.69 1.97 -11.36
N ILE A 159 18.52 1.76 -11.96
CA ILE A 159 17.98 2.65 -12.98
C ILE A 159 17.84 4.10 -12.50
N VAL A 160 17.49 4.30 -11.22
CA VAL A 160 17.33 5.61 -10.60
C VAL A 160 17.95 5.60 -9.21
N ARG A 161 18.81 6.58 -8.92
CA ARG A 161 19.44 6.80 -7.62
C ARG A 161 19.19 8.24 -7.16
N ASN A 162 18.64 8.41 -5.96
CA ASN A 162 18.44 9.73 -5.35
C ASN A 162 19.73 10.15 -4.63
N VAL A 163 20.39 11.20 -5.13
CA VAL A 163 21.65 11.72 -4.58
C VAL A 163 21.43 12.46 -3.27
N ASP A 164 20.26 13.09 -3.12
CA ASP A 164 19.91 13.86 -1.93
C ASP A 164 19.33 13.00 -0.81
N SER A 165 19.06 11.72 -1.06
CA SER A 165 18.59 10.78 -0.03
C SER A 165 19.53 10.74 1.18
N LYS A 166 18.95 10.70 2.38
CA LYS A 166 19.68 10.50 3.64
C LYS A 166 19.61 9.05 4.14
N ASN A 167 18.91 8.19 3.41
CA ASN A 167 18.78 6.76 3.67
C ASN A 167 19.83 5.97 2.87
N ASN A 168 20.51 5.01 3.51
CA ASN A 168 21.53 4.15 2.91
C ASN A 168 21.38 2.69 3.42
N PRO A 169 20.45 1.90 2.83
CA PRO A 169 20.09 0.57 3.32
C PRO A 169 21.10 -0.51 2.89
N THR A 170 22.24 -0.60 3.58
CA THR A 170 23.33 -1.55 3.26
C THR A 170 22.97 -3.02 3.51
N LYS A 171 22.00 -3.30 4.38
CA LYS A 171 21.44 -4.63 4.72
C LYS A 171 19.94 -4.73 4.39
N GLY A 172 19.45 -3.81 3.57
CA GLY A 172 18.09 -3.83 3.03
C GLY A 172 18.03 -4.48 1.65
N LEU A 173 17.26 -3.87 0.78
CA LEU A 173 17.01 -4.27 -0.60
C LEU A 173 17.75 -3.40 -1.63
N ASN A 174 18.86 -2.77 -1.24
CA ASN A 174 19.62 -1.94 -2.18
C ASN A 174 20.01 -2.74 -3.44
N ASP A 175 19.91 -2.05 -4.58
CA ASP A 175 20.16 -2.58 -5.93
C ASP A 175 19.25 -3.74 -6.38
N LYS A 176 18.18 -4.04 -5.64
CA LYS A 176 17.18 -5.04 -6.05
C LYS A 176 16.07 -4.40 -6.87
N ASN A 177 15.66 -5.06 -7.96
CA ASN A 177 14.53 -4.66 -8.77
C ASN A 177 13.43 -5.72 -8.64
N ILE A 178 12.23 -5.26 -8.32
CA ILE A 178 11.10 -6.12 -8.00
C ILE A 178 9.95 -5.76 -8.93
N ILE A 179 9.33 -6.77 -9.51
CA ILE A 179 8.01 -6.59 -10.11
C ILE A 179 6.96 -6.84 -9.03
N LEU A 180 6.11 -5.85 -8.83
CA LEU A 180 4.96 -5.97 -7.95
C LEU A 180 3.73 -5.57 -8.75
N TRP A 181 2.81 -6.50 -8.91
CA TRP A 181 1.50 -6.19 -9.45
C TRP A 181 0.42 -6.58 -8.45
N HIS A 182 -0.36 -5.57 -8.06
CA HIS A 182 -1.67 -5.79 -7.50
C HIS A 182 -2.59 -6.35 -8.60
N SER A 183 -3.75 -6.86 -8.17
CA SER A 183 -4.68 -7.66 -8.96
C SER A 183 -5.19 -7.05 -10.28
N HIS A 184 -6.30 -7.59 -10.78
CA HIS A 184 -7.08 -7.15 -11.93
C HIS A 184 -7.40 -5.67 -11.94
N GLY A 185 -7.79 -5.15 -13.10
CA GLY A 185 -8.22 -3.76 -13.25
C GLY A 185 -9.44 -3.66 -14.13
N TRP A 186 -9.98 -2.44 -14.21
CA TRP A 186 -11.12 -2.15 -15.06
C TRP A 186 -10.78 -2.43 -16.53
N TYR A 187 -11.57 -3.29 -17.17
CA TYR A 187 -11.27 -3.79 -18.51
C TYR A 187 -12.53 -3.81 -19.38
N TYR A 188 -12.34 -3.86 -20.69
CA TYR A 188 -13.42 -3.92 -21.66
C TYR A 188 -13.79 -5.38 -22.00
N ASN A 189 -15.01 -5.78 -21.71
CA ASN A 189 -15.55 -7.08 -22.06
C ASN A 189 -16.24 -7.03 -23.43
N HIS A 190 -15.59 -7.58 -24.45
CA HIS A 190 -16.11 -7.64 -25.82
C HIS A 190 -17.43 -8.42 -25.96
N LYS A 191 -17.66 -9.46 -25.13
CA LYS A 191 -18.89 -10.26 -25.20
C LYS A 191 -20.10 -9.53 -24.64
N LEU A 192 -19.88 -8.66 -23.64
CA LEU A 192 -20.92 -7.87 -23.00
C LEU A 192 -21.00 -6.43 -23.54
N ASP A 193 -20.08 -6.05 -24.45
CA ASP A 193 -19.95 -4.71 -25.01
C ASP A 193 -19.95 -3.61 -23.93
N ARG A 194 -19.13 -3.81 -22.89
CA ARG A 194 -19.02 -2.85 -21.79
C ARG A 194 -17.68 -2.92 -21.08
N TRP A 195 -17.33 -1.82 -20.42
CA TRP A 195 -16.29 -1.84 -19.41
C TRP A 195 -16.81 -2.38 -18.07
N GLU A 196 -16.02 -3.21 -17.39
CA GLU A 196 -16.37 -3.79 -16.11
C GLU A 196 -15.15 -4.14 -15.23
N TRP A 197 -15.42 -4.43 -13.96
CA TRP A 197 -14.47 -5.09 -13.06
C TRP A 197 -14.52 -6.59 -13.31
N GLN A 198 -13.43 -7.29 -13.00
CA GLN A 198 -13.41 -8.73 -13.04
C GLN A 198 -14.26 -9.36 -11.92
N ARG A 199 -14.26 -8.75 -10.73
CA ARG A 199 -15.00 -9.25 -9.56
C ARG A 199 -16.20 -8.35 -9.21
N PRO A 200 -17.20 -8.90 -8.50
CA PRO A 200 -18.35 -8.11 -8.08
C PRO A 200 -17.99 -7.09 -7.00
N ARG A 201 -18.84 -6.07 -6.89
CA ARG A 201 -18.83 -5.12 -5.76
C ARG A 201 -19.43 -5.80 -4.53
N LEU A 202 -18.59 -6.10 -3.57
CA LEU A 202 -18.98 -6.76 -2.32
C LEU A 202 -18.34 -6.04 -1.14
N PHE A 203 -19.13 -5.85 -0.09
CA PHE A 203 -18.67 -5.28 1.18
C PHE A 203 -17.94 -3.95 0.99
N GLN A 204 -18.54 -3.07 0.18
CA GLN A 204 -18.09 -1.71 -0.13
C GLN A 204 -16.79 -1.61 -0.92
N SER A 205 -16.31 -2.72 -1.47
CA SER A 205 -15.09 -2.77 -2.27
C SER A 205 -15.21 -3.73 -3.45
N VAL A 206 -14.13 -3.88 -4.19
CA VAL A 206 -13.97 -4.84 -5.28
C VAL A 206 -12.54 -5.38 -5.28
N GLU A 207 -12.39 -6.67 -5.53
CA GLU A 207 -11.09 -7.38 -5.54
C GLU A 207 -10.03 -6.65 -6.37
N ASP A 208 -10.40 -6.14 -7.52
CA ASP A 208 -9.56 -5.39 -8.45
C ASP A 208 -8.86 -4.17 -7.81
N LEU A 209 -9.45 -3.59 -6.75
CA LEU A 209 -8.90 -2.45 -6.00
C LEU A 209 -8.34 -2.85 -4.63
N ILE A 210 -8.72 -4.02 -4.08
CA ILE A 210 -8.33 -4.44 -2.73
C ILE A 210 -6.80 -4.53 -2.60
N PRO A 211 -6.07 -5.37 -3.37
CA PRO A 211 -4.60 -5.44 -3.26
C PRO A 211 -3.89 -4.14 -3.63
N MET A 212 -4.50 -3.29 -4.45
CA MET A 212 -3.96 -1.95 -4.73
C MET A 212 -3.86 -1.12 -3.46
N SER A 213 -4.86 -1.24 -2.57
CA SER A 213 -4.89 -0.54 -1.29
C SER A 213 -3.90 -1.07 -0.24
N PHE A 214 -3.27 -2.23 -0.47
CA PHE A 214 -2.10 -2.69 0.28
C PHE A 214 -0.81 -2.20 -0.38
N THR A 215 -0.75 -2.30 -1.71
CA THR A 215 0.50 -2.09 -2.45
C THR A 215 0.90 -0.63 -2.57
N ILE A 216 -0.01 0.25 -3.00
CA ILE A 216 0.28 1.66 -3.27
C ILE A 216 0.63 2.44 -1.99
N PRO A 217 -0.19 2.41 -0.91
CA PRO A 217 0.12 3.19 0.30
C PRO A 217 1.16 2.54 1.22
N TYR A 218 1.34 1.21 1.18
CA TYR A 218 2.19 0.52 2.17
C TYR A 218 3.35 -0.27 1.55
N LEU A 219 3.08 -1.35 0.81
CA LEU A 219 4.14 -2.28 0.40
C LEU A 219 5.19 -1.64 -0.52
N ILE A 220 4.78 -0.83 -1.51
CA ILE A 220 5.72 -0.16 -2.41
C ILE A 220 6.63 0.79 -1.62
N PRO A 221 6.10 1.73 -0.80
CA PRO A 221 6.95 2.55 0.06
C PRO A 221 7.89 1.75 0.97
N MET A 222 7.44 0.63 1.57
CA MET A 222 8.32 -0.22 2.39
C MET A 222 9.51 -0.78 1.60
N LEU A 223 9.26 -1.28 0.40
CA LEU A 223 10.32 -1.85 -0.42
C LEU A 223 11.28 -0.76 -0.95
N GLU A 224 10.75 0.40 -1.34
CA GLU A 224 11.57 1.53 -1.81
C GLU A 224 12.39 2.15 -0.66
N ASN A 225 11.82 2.25 0.54
CA ASN A 225 12.54 2.68 1.75
C ASN A 225 13.62 1.67 2.18
N ALA A 226 13.47 0.39 1.84
CA ALA A 226 14.52 -0.61 1.99
C ALA A 226 15.55 -0.55 0.86
N GLY A 227 15.38 0.29 -0.17
CA GLY A 227 16.34 0.50 -1.26
C GLY A 227 16.01 -0.17 -2.59
N ALA A 228 14.90 -0.92 -2.68
CA ALA A 228 14.50 -1.58 -3.91
C ALA A 228 14.00 -0.57 -4.98
N LYS A 229 13.97 -1.01 -6.24
CA LYS A 229 13.22 -0.35 -7.32
C LYS A 229 12.02 -1.20 -7.69
N ILE A 230 10.85 -0.58 -7.66
CA ILE A 230 9.59 -1.26 -7.90
C ILE A 230 9.03 -0.91 -9.25
N PHE A 231 8.74 -1.93 -10.04
CA PHE A 231 8.07 -1.80 -11.33
C PHE A 231 6.67 -2.39 -11.20
N VAL A 232 5.70 -1.58 -11.60
CA VAL A 232 4.28 -1.94 -11.56
C VAL A 232 3.79 -1.94 -13.02
N PRO A 233 3.18 -3.03 -13.52
CA PRO A 233 2.61 -3.08 -14.87
C PRO A 233 1.28 -2.33 -14.99
N ARG A 234 1.03 -1.35 -14.11
CA ARG A 234 -0.14 -0.46 -14.06
C ARG A 234 0.35 0.91 -13.59
N GLU A 235 -0.42 1.97 -13.87
CA GLU A 235 -0.12 3.30 -13.32
C GLU A 235 -0.19 3.27 -11.79
N ARG A 236 0.84 3.80 -11.12
CA ARG A 236 0.96 3.80 -9.65
C ARG A 236 0.56 5.13 -9.01
N ASP A 237 0.45 6.20 -9.79
CA ASP A 237 0.05 7.51 -9.28
C ASP A 237 -1.46 7.70 -9.35
N ILE A 238 -2.04 8.00 -8.18
CA ILE A 238 -3.47 8.20 -8.01
C ILE A 238 -3.93 9.60 -8.44
N GLN A 239 -2.98 10.49 -8.77
CA GLN A 239 -3.27 11.84 -9.28
C GLN A 239 -3.95 11.75 -10.66
N THR A 240 -5.19 12.22 -10.73
CA THR A 240 -6.03 12.14 -11.94
C THR A 240 -5.68 13.21 -12.99
N ASN A 241 -4.94 14.25 -12.60
CA ASN A 241 -4.36 15.20 -13.53
C ASN A 241 -3.07 14.65 -14.15
N GLU A 242 -2.84 14.92 -15.43
CA GLU A 242 -1.62 14.54 -16.15
C GLU A 242 -1.14 15.72 -17.00
N VAL A 243 0.16 15.99 -16.96
CA VAL A 243 0.82 16.95 -17.84
C VAL A 243 2.04 16.27 -18.45
N VAL A 244 2.09 16.22 -19.78
CA VAL A 244 3.29 15.78 -20.51
C VAL A 244 3.94 17.01 -21.15
N VAL A 245 5.24 17.15 -20.93
CA VAL A 245 6.08 18.16 -21.58
C VAL A 245 7.04 17.39 -22.49
N ASP A 246 6.97 17.67 -23.78
CA ASP A 246 7.58 16.88 -24.85
C ASP A 246 8.52 17.79 -25.66
N ASN A 247 9.68 17.25 -26.05
CA ASN A 247 10.69 17.96 -26.83
C ASN A 247 10.26 18.20 -28.30
N ASP A 248 9.39 17.36 -28.87
CA ASP A 248 8.85 17.56 -30.22
C ASP A 248 7.72 18.59 -30.25
N SER A 249 7.14 18.89 -29.09
CA SER A 249 6.13 19.94 -28.91
C SER A 249 6.62 20.99 -27.91
N PRO A 250 7.68 21.77 -28.23
CA PRO A 250 8.38 22.63 -27.27
C PRO A 250 7.47 23.70 -26.66
N THR A 251 6.39 24.04 -27.36
CA THR A 251 5.27 24.81 -26.84
C THR A 251 4.00 24.01 -26.98
N ASN A 252 3.27 23.83 -25.88
CA ASN A 252 1.90 23.35 -25.96
C ASN A 252 0.98 24.51 -26.43
N PRO A 253 0.13 24.33 -27.45
CA PRO A 253 -0.77 25.39 -27.93
C PRO A 253 -1.96 25.65 -26.99
N ILE A 254 -2.30 24.68 -26.13
CA ILE A 254 -3.43 24.74 -25.20
C ILE A 254 -2.97 25.23 -23.83
N THR A 255 -1.79 24.80 -23.37
CA THR A 255 -1.24 25.13 -22.05
C THR A 255 0.02 25.99 -22.13
N LYS A 256 0.41 26.58 -21.01
CA LYS A 256 1.68 27.30 -20.85
C LYS A 256 2.87 26.37 -20.64
N SER A 257 2.72 25.04 -20.72
CA SER A 257 3.83 24.10 -20.61
C SER A 257 4.89 24.34 -21.69
N ARG A 258 6.17 24.31 -21.31
CA ARG A 258 7.30 24.60 -22.21
C ARG A 258 8.46 23.64 -22.01
N PHE A 259 9.11 23.28 -23.11
CA PHE A 259 10.41 22.63 -23.13
C PHE A 259 11.47 23.62 -23.65
N PHE A 260 12.64 23.66 -23.00
CA PHE A 260 13.75 24.53 -23.40
C PHE A 260 15.05 23.74 -23.50
N ILE A 261 15.85 24.07 -24.51
CA ILE A 261 17.24 23.61 -24.66
C ILE A 261 18.16 24.78 -24.35
N ARG A 262 19.25 24.50 -23.63
CA ARG A 262 20.41 25.39 -23.51
C ARG A 262 21.63 24.62 -23.95
N ASP A 263 22.19 25.04 -25.07
CA ASP A 263 23.41 24.46 -25.61
C ASP A 263 24.65 24.98 -24.89
N GLY A 264 25.69 24.14 -24.81
CA GLY A 264 27.02 24.58 -24.43
C GLY A 264 27.73 25.28 -25.59
N GLU A 265 28.89 25.87 -25.34
CA GLU A 265 29.69 26.54 -26.38
C GLU A 265 30.12 25.58 -27.51
N ARG A 266 30.30 24.30 -27.19
CA ARG A 266 30.76 23.25 -28.13
C ARG A 266 29.82 22.06 -28.22
N LEU A 267 29.13 21.73 -27.13
CA LEU A 267 28.25 20.56 -27.04
C LEU A 267 26.80 21.03 -27.16
N VAL A 268 26.24 20.82 -28.35
CA VAL A 268 24.87 21.21 -28.69
C VAL A 268 23.95 19.99 -28.69
N TRP A 269 22.70 20.17 -28.27
CA TRP A 269 21.68 19.14 -28.37
C TRP A 269 21.24 18.93 -29.82
N GLN A 270 21.10 17.67 -30.21
CA GLN A 270 20.82 17.27 -31.58
C GLN A 270 19.64 16.30 -31.60
N LYS A 271 18.80 16.40 -32.63
CA LYS A 271 17.74 15.40 -32.88
C LYS A 271 18.36 14.10 -33.35
N THR A 272 17.79 12.99 -32.90
CA THR A 272 18.07 11.65 -33.43
C THR A 272 16.97 11.25 -34.41
N ASP A 273 17.28 10.31 -35.31
CA ASP A 273 16.26 9.65 -36.14
C ASP A 273 15.56 8.50 -35.40
N GLU A 274 15.96 8.22 -34.16
CA GLU A 274 15.44 7.15 -33.32
C GLU A 274 14.07 7.53 -32.74
N ALA A 275 13.20 6.55 -32.59
CA ALA A 275 11.87 6.74 -32.03
C ALA A 275 11.92 7.26 -30.57
N GLY A 276 10.96 8.09 -30.23
CA GLY A 276 10.76 8.66 -28.90
C GLY A 276 9.27 8.89 -28.65
N PHE A 277 8.95 9.31 -27.43
CA PHE A 277 7.57 9.63 -27.07
C PHE A 277 7.06 10.81 -27.90
N GLY A 278 5.87 10.66 -28.46
CA GLY A 278 5.09 11.75 -29.01
C GLY A 278 3.63 11.56 -28.61
N ILE A 279 2.98 12.61 -28.07
CA ILE A 279 1.59 12.49 -27.61
C ILE A 279 0.61 12.12 -28.75
N GLY A 280 0.88 12.52 -30.00
CA GLY A 280 -0.03 12.24 -31.12
C GLY A 280 -1.44 12.78 -30.88
N SER A 281 -2.45 11.96 -31.18
CA SER A 281 -3.89 12.34 -31.12
C SER A 281 -4.71 11.36 -30.26
N PRO A 282 -4.52 11.34 -28.92
CA PRO A 282 -5.32 10.48 -28.05
C PRO A 282 -6.82 10.85 -28.12
N PRO A 283 -7.75 9.91 -27.83
CA PRO A 283 -7.51 8.56 -27.30
C PRO A 283 -6.89 7.60 -28.33
N TYR A 284 -6.06 6.67 -27.85
CA TYR A 284 -5.31 5.76 -28.70
C TYR A 284 -6.09 4.51 -29.06
N LYS A 285 -5.99 4.11 -30.33
CA LYS A 285 -6.51 2.85 -30.84
C LYS A 285 -5.55 1.70 -30.54
N GLU A 286 -6.01 0.47 -30.69
CA GLU A 286 -5.35 -0.73 -30.19
C GLU A 286 -3.91 -0.98 -30.65
N ASN A 287 -3.51 -0.44 -31.81
CA ASN A 287 -2.18 -0.61 -32.42
C ASN A 287 -1.35 0.68 -32.43
N GLU A 288 -1.77 1.68 -31.67
CA GLU A 288 -1.06 2.95 -31.56
C GLU A 288 -0.11 2.90 -30.35
N ASN A 289 1.18 3.04 -30.65
CA ASN A 289 2.24 3.16 -29.66
C ASN A 289 2.78 4.60 -29.67
N PRO A 290 2.56 5.39 -28.60
CA PRO A 290 3.01 6.78 -28.56
C PRO A 290 4.55 6.93 -28.55
N PHE A 291 5.31 5.88 -28.24
CA PHE A 291 6.78 5.89 -28.31
C PHE A 291 7.33 5.72 -29.74
N GLU A 292 6.45 5.61 -30.75
CA GLU A 292 6.80 5.59 -32.17
C GLU A 292 6.47 6.92 -32.88
N PHE A 293 5.84 7.87 -32.19
CA PHE A 293 5.33 9.11 -32.79
C PHE A 293 6.32 10.29 -32.71
N GLY A 294 7.20 10.28 -31.72
CA GLY A 294 8.20 11.32 -31.48
C GLY A 294 9.62 10.88 -31.79
N LYS A 295 10.58 11.73 -31.41
CA LYS A 295 12.02 11.57 -31.59
C LYS A 295 12.76 12.04 -30.34
N SER A 296 13.70 11.22 -29.89
CA SER A 296 14.63 11.63 -28.82
C SER A 296 15.67 12.64 -29.34
N ILE A 297 16.21 13.43 -28.42
CA ILE A 297 17.40 14.27 -28.62
C ILE A 297 18.58 13.74 -27.79
N PHE A 298 19.79 14.18 -28.16
CA PHE A 298 21.00 13.82 -27.42
C PHE A 298 22.05 14.94 -27.45
N THR A 299 22.98 14.86 -26.50
CA THR A 299 24.25 15.60 -26.54
C THR A 299 25.35 14.71 -25.93
N TYR A 300 26.60 15.18 -25.94
CA TYR A 300 27.70 14.49 -25.29
C TYR A 300 27.91 14.98 -23.85
N SER A 301 28.34 14.07 -23.01
CA SER A 301 28.59 14.32 -21.60
C SER A 301 29.85 15.14 -21.37
N ASN A 302 29.80 15.95 -20.31
CA ASN A 302 30.90 16.80 -19.87
C ASN A 302 31.04 16.71 -18.33
N LEU A 303 32.24 16.92 -17.80
CA LEU A 303 32.50 16.83 -16.35
C LEU A 303 31.86 17.98 -15.57
N VAL A 304 31.73 19.16 -16.19
CA VAL A 304 31.21 20.37 -15.53
C VAL A 304 29.70 20.56 -15.73
N GLY A 305 29.15 20.05 -16.83
CA GLY A 305 27.78 20.33 -17.25
C GLY A 305 27.64 21.73 -17.85
N ASP A 306 27.72 21.84 -19.18
CA ASP A 306 27.62 23.10 -19.92
C ASP A 306 26.42 23.16 -20.87
N ALA A 307 25.67 22.05 -21.02
CA ALA A 307 24.42 21.98 -21.78
C ALA A 307 23.31 21.35 -20.92
N GLN A 308 22.04 21.75 -21.15
CA GLN A 308 20.89 21.23 -20.41
C GLN A 308 19.56 21.32 -21.16
N CYS A 309 18.58 20.55 -20.69
CA CYS A 309 17.17 20.58 -21.08
C CYS A 309 16.28 20.88 -19.87
N ASP A 310 15.27 21.74 -20.02
CA ASP A 310 14.29 22.09 -18.98
C ASP A 310 12.86 21.71 -19.46
N TRP A 311 12.13 20.94 -18.65
CA TRP A 311 10.70 20.65 -18.85
C TRP A 311 9.87 21.37 -17.78
N ILE A 312 9.05 22.33 -18.18
CA ILE A 312 8.28 23.20 -17.28
C ILE A 312 6.78 22.99 -17.52
N PRO A 313 6.07 22.26 -16.63
CA PRO A 313 4.63 22.04 -16.77
C PRO A 313 3.81 23.26 -16.33
N GLU A 314 2.62 23.44 -16.92
CA GLU A 314 1.52 24.18 -16.30
C GLU A 314 0.66 23.20 -15.50
N ILE A 315 0.83 23.20 -14.19
CA ILE A 315 0.16 22.25 -13.29
C ILE A 315 -1.31 22.67 -13.08
N PRO A 316 -2.31 21.80 -13.34
CA PRO A 316 -3.72 22.16 -13.22
C PRO A 316 -4.16 22.51 -11.80
N GLU A 317 -3.60 21.81 -10.81
CA GLU A 317 -3.97 21.90 -9.40
C GLU A 317 -2.77 21.64 -8.49
N THR A 318 -2.71 22.30 -7.33
CA THR A 318 -1.65 22.03 -6.36
C THR A 318 -1.86 20.63 -5.79
N GLY A 319 -0.85 19.77 -5.89
CA GLY A 319 -0.96 18.40 -5.44
C GLY A 319 0.33 17.63 -5.62
N GLU A 320 0.36 16.39 -5.13
CA GLU A 320 1.46 15.49 -5.39
C GLU A 320 1.32 14.85 -6.77
N TYR A 321 2.40 14.91 -7.55
CA TYR A 321 2.49 14.32 -8.89
C TYR A 321 3.71 13.39 -8.92
N ALA A 322 3.51 12.15 -9.35
CA ALA A 322 4.60 11.31 -9.81
C ALA A 322 5.25 11.95 -11.03
N VAL A 323 6.57 11.87 -11.10
CA VAL A 323 7.36 12.38 -12.22
C VAL A 323 7.99 11.19 -12.94
N TYR A 324 7.75 11.11 -14.23
CA TYR A 324 8.31 10.11 -15.13
C TYR A 324 9.16 10.78 -16.21
N VAL A 325 10.27 10.16 -16.57
CA VAL A 325 11.13 10.60 -17.66
C VAL A 325 11.20 9.54 -18.75
N SER A 326 11.34 9.97 -20.00
CA SER A 326 11.68 9.11 -21.13
C SER A 326 13.04 9.52 -21.71
N TYR A 327 13.72 8.55 -22.29
CA TYR A 327 14.98 8.70 -23.02
C TYR A 327 15.20 7.46 -23.89
N ARG A 328 16.09 7.57 -24.89
CA ARG A 328 16.62 6.39 -25.59
C ARG A 328 17.69 5.74 -24.74
N HIS A 329 17.67 4.41 -24.56
CA HIS A 329 18.79 3.71 -23.94
C HIS A 329 19.79 3.16 -24.97
N SER A 330 21.07 3.20 -24.62
CA SER A 330 22.19 2.65 -25.42
C SER A 330 23.36 2.36 -24.50
N ALA A 331 24.22 1.40 -24.86
CA ALA A 331 25.46 1.15 -24.13
C ALA A 331 26.44 2.36 -24.18
N GLU A 332 26.28 3.23 -25.17
CA GLU A 332 27.04 4.48 -25.33
C GLU A 332 26.54 5.60 -24.42
N ASN A 333 25.39 5.41 -23.77
CA ASN A 333 24.84 6.42 -22.87
C ASN A 333 25.52 6.39 -21.51
N VAL A 334 25.44 7.52 -20.81
CA VAL A 334 25.85 7.63 -19.41
C VAL A 334 24.99 6.73 -18.49
N ASN A 335 25.63 6.15 -17.47
CA ASN A 335 24.92 5.40 -16.42
C ASN A 335 24.53 6.26 -15.19
N ASN A 336 24.75 7.57 -15.30
CA ASN A 336 24.61 8.57 -14.23
C ASN A 336 24.11 9.93 -14.78
N ALA A 337 23.15 9.91 -15.72
CA ALA A 337 22.51 11.11 -16.24
C ALA A 337 21.94 11.96 -15.10
N SER A 338 22.26 13.26 -15.08
CA SER A 338 21.99 14.14 -13.94
C SER A 338 20.67 14.88 -14.11
N TYR A 339 19.63 14.40 -13.42
CA TYR A 339 18.32 15.04 -13.36
C TYR A 339 18.15 15.86 -12.07
N THR A 340 17.46 16.99 -12.15
CA THR A 340 17.06 17.80 -11.00
C THR A 340 15.58 18.12 -11.10
N VAL A 341 14.79 17.67 -10.11
CA VAL A 341 13.38 18.04 -9.98
C VAL A 341 13.27 19.24 -9.07
N PHE A 342 12.73 20.34 -9.56
CA PHE A 342 12.37 21.53 -8.78
C PHE A 342 10.89 21.41 -8.40
N HIS A 343 10.60 21.43 -7.10
CA HIS A 343 9.26 21.21 -6.55
C HIS A 343 8.99 22.17 -5.38
N ALA A 344 7.79 22.13 -4.81
CA ALA A 344 7.37 23.05 -3.75
C ALA A 344 8.19 22.90 -2.43
N GLY A 345 8.97 21.83 -2.29
CA GLY A 345 9.87 21.58 -1.15
C GLY A 345 11.34 21.93 -1.39
N GLY A 346 11.69 22.39 -2.60
CA GLY A 346 13.07 22.71 -2.97
C GLY A 346 13.47 22.05 -4.28
N LYS A 347 14.61 21.38 -4.28
CA LYS A 347 15.09 20.60 -5.42
C LYS A 347 15.59 19.22 -4.97
N THR A 348 15.42 18.22 -5.81
CA THR A 348 15.94 16.86 -5.60
C THR A 348 16.81 16.47 -6.79
N GLU A 349 18.06 16.09 -6.52
CA GLU A 349 19.02 15.64 -7.53
C GLU A 349 19.04 14.10 -7.63
N LEU A 350 18.95 13.60 -8.87
CA LEU A 350 18.83 12.19 -9.20
C LEU A 350 19.85 11.80 -10.27
N LYS A 351 20.33 10.56 -10.19
CA LYS A 351 21.12 9.91 -11.24
C LYS A 351 20.28 8.82 -11.91
N VAL A 352 20.13 8.91 -13.23
CA VAL A 352 19.43 7.91 -14.04
C VAL A 352 20.43 7.14 -14.88
N ASN A 353 20.35 5.81 -14.85
CA ASN A 353 21.17 4.95 -15.69
C ASN A 353 20.55 4.84 -17.09
N GLN A 354 21.02 5.65 -18.03
CA GLN A 354 20.48 5.67 -19.40
C GLN A 354 21.01 4.54 -20.29
N GLN A 355 21.77 3.58 -19.75
CA GLN A 355 22.17 2.37 -20.48
C GLN A 355 21.07 1.31 -20.53
N ILE A 356 20.05 1.44 -19.69
CA ILE A 356 18.93 0.51 -19.51
C ILE A 356 17.61 1.29 -19.49
N GLY A 357 16.45 0.63 -19.60
CA GLY A 357 15.14 1.25 -19.30
C GLY A 357 14.61 2.35 -20.24
N GLY A 358 15.24 2.59 -21.39
CA GLY A 358 14.79 3.62 -22.34
C GLY A 358 13.69 3.14 -23.29
N GLY A 359 12.97 4.08 -23.91
CA GLY A 359 11.81 3.81 -24.78
C GLY A 359 10.51 3.55 -24.02
N THR A 360 10.43 3.98 -22.76
CA THR A 360 9.24 3.88 -21.91
C THR A 360 9.28 4.93 -20.79
N TRP A 361 8.27 4.96 -19.93
CA TRP A 361 8.20 5.85 -18.76
C TRP A 361 9.00 5.30 -17.58
N ILE A 362 10.00 6.05 -17.11
CA ILE A 362 10.79 5.73 -15.92
C ILE A 362 10.40 6.65 -14.76
N TYR A 363 9.87 6.07 -13.69
CA TYR A 363 9.51 6.79 -12.46
C TYR A 363 10.76 7.30 -11.72
N ILE A 364 10.80 8.61 -11.42
CA ILE A 364 11.94 9.25 -10.73
C ILE A 364 11.55 9.92 -9.39
N GLY A 365 10.33 9.70 -8.91
CA GLY A 365 9.85 10.18 -7.61
C GLY A 365 8.49 10.85 -7.69
N LYS A 366 7.93 11.19 -6.53
CA LYS A 366 6.65 11.89 -6.37
C LYS A 366 6.87 13.15 -5.54
N TYR A 367 6.37 14.28 -6.02
CA TYR A 367 6.67 15.59 -5.45
C TYR A 367 5.43 16.49 -5.45
N LEU A 368 5.34 17.37 -4.45
CA LEU A 368 4.32 18.42 -4.41
C LEU A 368 4.66 19.53 -5.42
N PHE A 369 3.76 19.81 -6.34
CA PHE A 369 3.84 20.95 -7.24
C PHE A 369 2.73 21.95 -6.95
N ASN A 370 3.04 23.24 -7.09
CA ASN A 370 2.04 24.29 -7.01
C ASN A 370 1.33 24.44 -8.35
N LYS A 371 0.02 24.71 -8.31
CA LYS A 371 -0.80 25.08 -9.48
C LYS A 371 -0.13 26.17 -10.33
N GLY A 372 -0.29 26.06 -11.64
CA GLY A 372 0.14 27.03 -12.64
C GLY A 372 1.51 26.73 -13.23
N TYR A 373 2.01 27.69 -14.02
CA TYR A 373 3.31 27.63 -14.67
C TYR A 373 4.39 28.26 -13.78
N ASN A 374 5.33 27.44 -13.31
CA ASN A 374 6.26 27.79 -12.23
C ASN A 374 7.75 27.52 -12.61
N PRO A 375 8.39 28.34 -13.47
CA PRO A 375 9.69 28.02 -14.07
C PRO A 375 10.89 27.98 -13.11
N GLN A 376 10.74 28.48 -11.88
CA GLN A 376 11.80 28.50 -10.87
C GLN A 376 11.72 27.33 -9.88
N ASN A 377 10.51 26.82 -9.61
CA ASN A 377 10.22 25.88 -8.52
C ASN A 377 9.20 24.78 -8.90
N GLY A 378 8.95 24.58 -10.19
CA GLY A 378 8.09 23.55 -10.74
C GLY A 378 8.57 23.13 -12.12
N LYS A 379 9.65 22.34 -12.20
CA LYS A 379 10.24 21.85 -13.45
C LYS A 379 11.17 20.66 -13.24
N VAL A 380 11.50 19.96 -14.33
CA VAL A 380 12.60 18.98 -14.37
C VAL A 380 13.72 19.52 -15.25
N VAL A 381 14.97 19.33 -14.84
CA VAL A 381 16.16 19.71 -15.60
C VAL A 381 17.05 18.49 -15.81
N LEU A 382 17.54 18.28 -17.02
CA LEU A 382 18.61 17.32 -17.33
C LEU A 382 19.85 18.09 -17.76
N SER A 383 20.97 17.86 -17.08
CA SER A 383 22.27 18.39 -17.49
C SER A 383 23.09 17.33 -18.23
N ASN A 384 23.94 17.74 -19.17
CA ASN A 384 24.96 16.86 -19.76
C ASN A 384 26.13 16.54 -18.80
N LYS A 385 26.04 16.93 -17.52
CA LYS A 385 27.03 16.59 -16.49
C LYS A 385 27.07 15.08 -16.22
N SER A 386 28.25 14.48 -16.35
CA SER A 386 28.54 13.10 -15.98
C SER A 386 29.96 12.97 -15.44
N ASP A 387 30.23 11.87 -14.74
CA ASP A 387 31.57 11.50 -14.27
C ASP A 387 32.49 11.04 -15.42
N GLU A 388 31.94 10.79 -16.61
CA GLU A 388 32.67 10.40 -17.81
C GLU A 388 32.39 11.38 -18.96
N MET A 389 33.42 11.76 -19.72
CA MET A 389 33.32 12.72 -20.83
C MET A 389 33.13 12.01 -22.16
N GLY A 390 32.31 12.58 -23.05
CA GLY A 390 32.13 12.08 -24.42
C GLY A 390 31.15 10.91 -24.56
N MET A 391 30.51 10.49 -23.47
CA MET A 391 29.38 9.55 -23.49
C MET A 391 28.11 10.27 -23.94
N VAL A 392 27.08 9.53 -24.34
CA VAL A 392 25.81 10.11 -24.78
C VAL A 392 24.90 10.43 -23.58
N VAL A 393 24.29 11.60 -23.59
CA VAL A 393 23.17 11.97 -22.69
C VAL A 393 21.93 12.16 -23.55
N SER A 394 20.89 11.37 -23.31
CA SER A 394 19.65 11.37 -24.09
C SER A 394 18.49 12.04 -23.33
N ALA A 395 17.60 12.71 -24.07
CA ALA A 395 16.38 13.31 -23.57
C ALA A 395 15.22 13.11 -24.54
N ASP A 396 14.02 13.08 -24.00
CA ASP A 396 12.75 12.92 -24.72
C ASP A 396 11.66 13.73 -24.00
N ALA A 397 10.64 13.07 -23.45
CA ALA A 397 9.54 13.71 -22.70
C ALA A 397 9.65 13.53 -21.17
N VAL A 398 8.97 14.43 -20.45
CA VAL A 398 8.72 14.33 -18.99
C VAL A 398 7.22 14.39 -18.73
N ARG A 399 6.74 13.48 -17.89
CA ARG A 399 5.33 13.35 -17.51
C ARG A 399 5.15 13.59 -16.02
N PHE A 400 4.11 14.35 -15.67
CA PHE A 400 3.72 14.70 -14.31
C PHE A 400 2.30 14.20 -14.05
N GLY A 401 2.12 13.29 -13.09
CA GLY A 401 0.80 12.75 -12.71
C GLY A 401 0.41 11.46 -13.44
N GLY A 402 -0.68 10.83 -12.97
CA GLY A 402 -1.20 9.54 -13.47
C GLY A 402 -2.25 9.66 -14.57
N GLY A 403 -3.10 10.68 -14.51
CA GLY A 403 -4.07 10.97 -15.58
C GLY A 403 -5.29 10.04 -15.67
N MET A 404 -6.14 10.34 -16.65
CA MET A 404 -7.32 9.55 -17.00
C MET A 404 -7.00 8.54 -18.11
N GLY A 405 -7.76 7.45 -18.20
CA GLY A 405 -7.65 6.44 -19.25
C GLY A 405 -7.82 7.02 -20.64
N ILE A 406 -6.87 6.72 -21.53
CA ILE A 406 -6.82 7.25 -22.91
C ILE A 406 -6.79 6.16 -23.97
N ILE A 407 -6.95 4.89 -23.60
CA ILE A 407 -7.02 3.80 -24.58
C ILE A 407 -8.48 3.59 -24.96
N GLU A 408 -8.76 3.58 -26.26
CA GLU A 408 -10.09 3.43 -26.82
C GLU A 408 -10.48 1.96 -26.99
N ARG A 409 -11.70 1.61 -26.59
CA ARG A 409 -12.40 0.37 -26.95
C ARG A 409 -13.79 0.71 -27.43
N ASN A 410 -14.14 0.18 -28.60
CA ASN A 410 -15.43 0.42 -29.26
C ASN A 410 -15.86 1.90 -29.27
N GLY A 411 -14.94 2.82 -29.62
CA GLY A 411 -15.21 4.25 -29.72
C GLY A 411 -15.27 5.03 -28.40
N THR A 412 -14.94 4.41 -27.26
CA THR A 412 -14.94 5.07 -25.95
C THR A 412 -13.69 4.73 -25.13
N THR A 413 -13.25 5.66 -24.27
CA THR A 413 -12.28 5.31 -23.21
C THR A 413 -13.00 4.70 -22.01
N SER A 414 -12.24 4.18 -21.05
CA SER A 414 -12.78 3.59 -19.82
C SER A 414 -13.58 4.56 -18.94
N GLY A 415 -13.36 5.87 -19.08
CA GLY A 415 -13.91 6.90 -18.19
C GLY A 415 -13.30 6.91 -16.78
N ARG A 416 -12.19 6.19 -16.53
CA ARG A 416 -11.56 6.06 -15.21
C ARG A 416 -10.13 6.58 -15.16
N PRO A 417 -9.57 6.88 -13.98
CA PRO A 417 -8.14 7.12 -13.82
C PRO A 417 -7.29 5.92 -14.27
N LYS A 418 -6.11 6.15 -14.85
CA LYS A 418 -5.26 5.06 -15.38
C LYS A 418 -4.86 4.03 -14.31
N PHE A 419 -4.70 4.46 -13.06
CA PHE A 419 -4.33 3.55 -11.97
C PHE A 419 -5.41 2.46 -11.75
N ALA A 420 -6.68 2.75 -12.06
CA ALA A 420 -7.79 1.82 -11.91
C ALA A 420 -7.93 0.84 -13.10
N GLU A 421 -7.30 1.13 -14.24
CA GLU A 421 -7.39 0.32 -15.46
C GLU A 421 -6.54 -0.96 -15.38
N GLY A 422 -6.93 -1.97 -16.16
CA GLY A 422 -6.11 -3.17 -16.37
C GLY A 422 -4.72 -2.86 -16.95
N ALA A 423 -3.75 -3.72 -16.66
CA ALA A 423 -2.35 -3.59 -17.06
C ALA A 423 -2.19 -3.38 -18.57
N ARG A 424 -2.98 -4.06 -19.40
CA ARG A 424 -2.84 -3.98 -20.86
C ARG A 424 -2.95 -2.55 -21.41
N TYR A 425 -3.78 -1.70 -20.81
CA TYR A 425 -4.00 -0.32 -21.28
C TYR A 425 -2.82 0.58 -20.90
N TRP A 426 -2.32 0.41 -19.66
CA TRP A 426 -1.11 1.07 -19.21
C TRP A 426 0.10 0.66 -20.06
N LEU A 427 0.28 -0.63 -20.34
CA LEU A 427 1.42 -1.14 -21.10
C LEU A 427 1.42 -0.64 -22.55
N GLN A 428 0.24 -0.46 -23.15
CA GLN A 428 0.12 0.21 -24.44
C GLN A 428 0.58 1.68 -24.35
N TYR A 429 0.11 2.44 -23.35
CA TYR A 429 0.53 3.83 -23.16
C TYR A 429 2.02 3.97 -22.81
N ALA A 430 2.58 2.99 -22.11
CA ALA A 430 4.00 2.90 -21.77
C ALA A 430 4.87 2.43 -22.95
N GLY A 431 4.28 2.19 -24.12
CA GLY A 431 5.00 1.85 -25.36
C GLY A 431 5.59 0.46 -25.40
N MET A 432 5.06 -0.48 -24.61
CA MET A 432 5.50 -1.87 -24.67
C MET A 432 5.19 -2.48 -26.04
N PRO A 433 5.95 -3.47 -26.54
CA PRO A 433 5.62 -4.13 -27.81
C PRO A 433 4.33 -4.97 -27.74
N ASP A 434 3.36 -4.68 -28.62
CA ASP A 434 1.99 -5.21 -28.61
C ASP A 434 1.89 -6.73 -28.41
N THR A 435 2.10 -7.51 -29.46
CA THR A 435 1.83 -8.96 -29.46
C THR A 435 2.85 -9.77 -28.67
N LEU A 436 3.94 -9.13 -28.26
CA LEU A 436 4.97 -9.70 -27.42
C LEU A 436 4.59 -9.59 -25.93
N ILE A 437 3.95 -8.49 -25.52
CA ILE A 437 3.77 -8.12 -24.10
C ILE A 437 2.31 -8.04 -23.66
N PHE A 438 1.40 -7.41 -24.41
CA PHE A 438 0.08 -7.08 -23.86
C PHE A 438 -1.12 -7.37 -24.78
N SER A 439 -0.91 -7.77 -26.03
CA SER A 439 -1.99 -8.13 -26.96
C SER A 439 -1.79 -9.55 -27.51
N PHE A 440 -2.09 -10.57 -26.71
CA PHE A 440 -1.88 -11.97 -27.12
C PHE A 440 -3.02 -12.52 -27.95
N ASN A 441 -4.22 -11.97 -27.76
CA ASN A 441 -5.47 -12.45 -28.34
C ASN A 441 -6.00 -11.53 -29.45
N GLY A 442 -5.12 -10.76 -30.12
CA GLY A 442 -5.51 -9.88 -31.21
C GLY A 442 -6.54 -8.82 -30.81
N ASN A 443 -6.51 -8.37 -29.55
CA ASN A 443 -7.46 -7.46 -28.92
C ASN A 443 -8.91 -7.95 -28.80
N GLU A 444 -9.18 -9.24 -28.99
CA GLU A 444 -10.52 -9.80 -28.82
C GLU A 444 -10.82 -10.22 -27.37
N ASN A 445 -9.80 -10.24 -26.50
CA ASN A 445 -9.91 -10.73 -25.12
C ASN A 445 -9.03 -9.95 -24.14
N ASP A 446 -9.48 -8.74 -23.80
CA ASP A 446 -8.82 -7.83 -22.86
C ASP A 446 -8.64 -8.43 -21.46
N TYR A 447 -9.56 -9.30 -21.05
CA TYR A 447 -9.48 -10.03 -19.79
C TYR A 447 -8.20 -10.89 -19.70
N ASN A 448 -7.98 -11.75 -20.71
CA ASN A 448 -6.80 -12.59 -20.75
C ASN A 448 -5.52 -11.80 -20.97
N ASP A 449 -5.60 -10.78 -21.82
CA ASP A 449 -4.47 -9.91 -22.12
C ASP A 449 -4.00 -9.13 -20.86
N ASP A 450 -4.92 -8.71 -19.98
CA ASP A 450 -4.61 -8.01 -18.73
C ASP A 450 -3.69 -8.85 -17.81
N TYR A 451 -4.16 -10.00 -17.30
CA TYR A 451 -3.38 -10.75 -16.31
C TYR A 451 -2.14 -11.44 -16.92
N GLN A 452 -2.17 -11.84 -18.19
CA GLN A 452 -1.02 -12.48 -18.85
C GLN A 452 0.12 -11.49 -19.12
N SER A 453 -0.20 -10.23 -19.40
CA SER A 453 0.79 -9.22 -19.82
C SER A 453 1.82 -8.88 -18.75
N ARG A 454 1.44 -8.99 -17.48
CA ARG A 454 2.22 -8.55 -16.32
C ARG A 454 3.53 -9.31 -16.17
N ALA A 455 3.46 -10.64 -16.34
CA ALA A 455 4.63 -11.50 -16.34
C ALA A 455 5.55 -11.22 -17.54
N GLU A 456 4.98 -10.99 -18.73
CA GLU A 456 5.77 -10.67 -19.91
C GLU A 456 6.42 -9.28 -19.82
N TYR A 457 5.77 -8.31 -19.16
CA TYR A 457 6.37 -7.04 -18.82
C TYR A 457 7.63 -7.24 -17.96
N GLY A 458 7.56 -8.03 -16.89
CA GLY A 458 8.74 -8.36 -16.07
C GLY A 458 9.86 -9.04 -16.87
N ASN A 459 9.50 -9.99 -17.73
CA ASN A 459 10.44 -10.66 -18.64
C ASN A 459 11.09 -9.66 -19.63
N TYR A 460 10.33 -8.72 -20.17
CA TYR A 460 10.81 -7.68 -21.09
C TYR A 460 11.70 -6.65 -20.42
N LEU A 461 11.38 -6.26 -19.18
CA LEU A 461 12.25 -5.39 -18.41
C LEU A 461 13.65 -6.00 -18.27
N TYR A 462 13.74 -7.31 -17.97
CA TYR A 462 15.02 -8.01 -17.88
C TYR A 462 15.67 -8.17 -19.26
N GLY A 463 14.95 -8.71 -20.24
CA GLY A 463 15.50 -9.04 -21.54
C GLY A 463 16.42 -10.26 -21.52
N LYS A 464 17.10 -10.53 -22.63
CA LYS A 464 17.87 -11.76 -22.88
C LYS A 464 18.82 -12.13 -21.72
N PRO A 465 18.82 -13.40 -21.27
CA PRO A 465 18.04 -14.54 -21.76
C PRO A 465 16.64 -14.68 -21.15
N TYR A 466 16.22 -13.75 -20.30
CA TYR A 466 14.95 -13.75 -19.56
C TYR A 466 13.79 -13.08 -20.30
N GLY A 467 13.99 -12.73 -21.58
CA GLY A 467 12.99 -12.03 -22.40
C GLY A 467 11.63 -12.74 -22.48
N PRO A 468 10.59 -12.08 -23.01
CA PRO A 468 9.24 -12.60 -23.06
C PRO A 468 9.14 -14.02 -23.64
N ASN A 469 8.16 -14.82 -23.20
CA ASN A 469 8.09 -16.24 -23.56
C ASN A 469 8.04 -16.51 -25.08
N LYS A 470 7.44 -15.61 -25.87
CA LYS A 470 7.42 -15.71 -27.34
C LYS A 470 8.79 -15.46 -27.98
N ASN A 471 9.69 -14.71 -27.31
CA ASN A 471 11.04 -14.43 -27.77
C ASN A 471 12.00 -14.16 -26.58
N ARG A 472 12.52 -15.24 -25.97
CA ARG A 472 13.47 -15.13 -24.83
C ARG A 472 14.79 -14.43 -25.17
N SER A 473 15.13 -14.37 -26.47
CA SER A 473 16.35 -13.72 -26.95
C SER A 473 16.17 -12.22 -27.21
N ASP A 474 14.98 -11.66 -27.01
CA ASP A 474 14.74 -10.23 -27.10
C ASP A 474 15.65 -9.47 -26.13
N LYS A 475 16.24 -8.35 -26.58
CA LYS A 475 17.15 -7.55 -25.75
C LYS A 475 16.44 -6.94 -24.55
N GLY A 476 15.13 -6.69 -24.65
CA GLY A 476 14.34 -6.06 -23.61
C GLY A 476 14.90 -4.69 -23.20
N LEU A 477 14.63 -4.29 -21.95
CA LEU A 477 15.12 -3.04 -21.38
C LEU A 477 16.38 -3.20 -20.53
N SER A 478 16.93 -4.42 -20.41
CA SER A 478 18.18 -4.72 -19.70
C SER A 478 18.19 -4.31 -18.22
N ILE A 479 17.02 -4.30 -17.56
CA ILE A 479 16.84 -4.06 -16.12
C ILE A 479 16.75 -5.41 -15.41
N PRO A 480 17.79 -5.89 -14.70
CA PRO A 480 17.76 -7.19 -14.06
C PRO A 480 16.67 -7.25 -12.99
N ILE A 481 15.79 -8.25 -13.05
CA ILE A 481 14.71 -8.42 -12.09
C ILE A 481 15.00 -9.58 -11.14
N ASP A 482 14.81 -9.37 -9.84
CA ASP A 482 15.20 -10.33 -8.80
C ASP A 482 14.04 -11.21 -8.32
N LEU A 483 12.81 -10.68 -8.32
CA LEU A 483 11.61 -11.45 -8.05
C LEU A 483 10.35 -10.77 -8.60
N SER A 484 9.27 -11.54 -8.68
CA SER A 484 7.93 -11.10 -9.05
C SER A 484 6.89 -11.52 -8.01
N LEU A 485 6.04 -10.58 -7.58
CA LEU A 485 4.89 -10.86 -6.72
C LEU A 485 3.58 -10.43 -7.38
N ALA A 486 2.67 -11.39 -7.56
CA ALA A 486 1.28 -11.17 -7.89
C ALA A 486 0.44 -11.19 -6.61
N PHE A 487 -0.16 -10.06 -6.25
CA PHE A 487 -0.95 -9.95 -5.02
C PHE A 487 -2.45 -9.84 -5.35
N HIS A 488 -3.19 -10.86 -4.92
CA HIS A 488 -4.63 -11.07 -5.11
C HIS A 488 -5.36 -11.34 -3.77
N THR A 489 -6.69 -11.33 -3.84
CA THR A 489 -7.56 -11.94 -2.82
C THR A 489 -8.55 -12.90 -3.48
N ASP A 490 -8.86 -14.01 -2.80
CA ASP A 490 -9.57 -15.14 -3.38
C ASP A 490 -11.10 -15.01 -3.24
N ALA A 491 -11.83 -15.91 -3.88
CA ALA A 491 -13.25 -16.11 -3.66
C ALA A 491 -13.51 -17.20 -2.62
N GLY A 492 -14.64 -17.11 -1.91
CA GLY A 492 -15.03 -18.08 -0.90
C GLY A 492 -15.91 -17.47 0.18
N ILE A 493 -16.94 -18.19 0.60
CA ILE A 493 -17.87 -17.74 1.63
C ILE A 493 -17.82 -18.74 2.78
N SER A 494 -17.70 -18.23 4.01
CA SER A 494 -17.77 -19.03 5.23
C SER A 494 -18.71 -18.35 6.23
N ARG A 495 -19.32 -19.16 7.09
CA ARG A 495 -20.11 -18.68 8.25
C ARG A 495 -19.46 -19.07 9.58
N ASN A 496 -18.25 -19.63 9.52
CA ASN A 496 -17.46 -19.96 10.70
C ASN A 496 -16.76 -18.70 11.23
N ASP A 497 -16.37 -18.74 12.50
CA ASP A 497 -15.55 -17.68 13.12
C ASP A 497 -14.05 -17.82 12.75
N THR A 498 -13.74 -18.22 11.52
CA THR A 498 -12.37 -18.33 11.01
C THR A 498 -12.33 -17.77 9.60
N VAL A 499 -11.25 -17.05 9.28
CA VAL A 499 -11.00 -16.56 7.92
C VAL A 499 -10.88 -17.71 6.93
N ILE A 500 -11.13 -17.45 5.64
CA ILE A 500 -10.83 -18.42 4.57
C ILE A 500 -9.33 -18.70 4.55
N GLY A 501 -8.52 -17.64 4.69
CA GLY A 501 -7.08 -17.73 4.94
C GLY A 501 -6.21 -17.57 3.70
N THR A 502 -4.90 -17.71 3.94
CA THR A 502 -3.85 -17.28 3.02
C THR A 502 -3.32 -18.45 2.19
N LEU A 503 -3.48 -18.36 0.88
CA LEU A 503 -3.02 -19.32 -0.13
C LEU A 503 -1.83 -18.74 -0.89
N ALA A 504 -0.80 -19.54 -1.11
CA ALA A 504 0.36 -19.16 -1.91
C ALA A 504 0.52 -20.16 -3.06
N ILE A 505 0.58 -19.65 -4.29
CA ILE A 505 0.61 -20.46 -5.51
C ILE A 505 1.94 -20.26 -6.23
N TYR A 506 2.59 -21.36 -6.56
CA TYR A 506 3.85 -21.39 -7.28
C TYR A 506 3.82 -22.45 -8.39
N SER A 507 4.75 -22.36 -9.34
CA SER A 507 4.92 -23.36 -10.40
C SER A 507 6.36 -23.84 -10.43
N LEU A 508 6.57 -25.16 -10.39
CA LEU A 508 7.89 -25.76 -10.58
C LEU A 508 8.32 -25.83 -12.04
N THR A 509 7.39 -25.56 -12.96
CA THR A 509 7.64 -25.62 -14.39
C THR A 509 7.36 -24.27 -15.06
N SER A 510 8.08 -23.99 -16.15
CA SER A 510 7.82 -22.86 -17.05
C SER A 510 6.73 -23.18 -18.07
N THR A 511 6.37 -22.21 -18.90
CA THR A 511 5.40 -22.36 -20.01
C THR A 511 5.76 -23.51 -20.97
N ASP A 512 7.05 -23.73 -21.22
CA ASP A 512 7.67 -24.82 -22.01
C ASP A 512 8.11 -26.03 -21.16
N SER A 513 7.53 -26.18 -19.97
CA SER A 513 7.70 -27.34 -19.07
C SER A 513 9.12 -27.57 -18.56
N GLN A 514 9.97 -26.52 -18.53
CA GLN A 514 11.30 -26.58 -17.94
C GLN A 514 11.25 -26.37 -16.42
N PHE A 515 12.09 -27.09 -15.67
CA PHE A 515 12.21 -26.98 -14.21
C PHE A 515 13.23 -25.92 -13.75
N VAL A 516 13.78 -25.16 -14.70
CA VAL A 516 14.80 -24.13 -14.47
C VAL A 516 14.40 -22.82 -15.14
N PHE A 517 14.91 -21.71 -14.62
CA PHE A 517 14.92 -20.41 -15.28
C PHE A 517 15.96 -20.38 -16.42
N PRO A 518 15.97 -19.35 -17.28
CA PRO A 518 16.87 -19.28 -18.43
C PRO A 518 18.38 -19.33 -18.11
N ASP A 519 18.78 -19.04 -16.89
CA ASP A 519 20.16 -19.13 -16.38
C ASP A 519 20.50 -20.49 -15.73
N GLY A 520 19.55 -21.43 -15.71
CA GLY A 520 19.71 -22.75 -15.10
C GLY A 520 19.34 -22.82 -13.62
N VAL A 521 18.94 -21.70 -13.00
CA VAL A 521 18.47 -21.69 -11.60
C VAL A 521 17.19 -22.51 -11.49
N SER A 522 17.10 -23.38 -10.50
CA SER A 522 15.93 -24.22 -10.27
C SER A 522 14.69 -23.40 -9.90
N ARG A 523 13.55 -23.73 -10.51
CA ARG A 523 12.25 -23.15 -10.17
C ARG A 523 11.73 -23.55 -8.79
N PHE A 524 12.42 -24.42 -8.05
CA PHE A 524 12.20 -24.56 -6.60
C PHE A 524 12.36 -23.24 -5.85
N ALA A 525 13.10 -22.26 -6.40
CA ALA A 525 13.12 -20.90 -5.86
C ALA A 525 11.72 -20.25 -5.76
N ASN A 526 10.77 -20.61 -6.65
CA ASN A 526 9.38 -20.16 -6.54
C ASN A 526 8.70 -20.71 -5.28
N ARG A 527 8.96 -21.98 -4.96
CA ARG A 527 8.43 -22.63 -3.75
C ARG A 527 9.05 -22.02 -2.50
N ASP A 528 10.37 -21.78 -2.51
CA ASP A 528 11.07 -21.15 -1.40
C ASP A 528 10.50 -19.76 -1.12
N LEU A 529 10.29 -18.94 -2.17
CA LEU A 529 9.64 -17.64 -2.07
C LEU A 529 8.22 -17.74 -1.48
N ALA A 530 7.42 -18.68 -1.98
CA ALA A 530 6.05 -18.92 -1.51
C ALA A 530 5.99 -19.31 -0.02
N ASP A 531 6.82 -20.26 0.41
CA ASP A 531 6.89 -20.72 1.80
C ASP A 531 7.35 -19.58 2.72
N ILE A 532 8.43 -18.88 2.39
CA ILE A 532 8.98 -17.82 3.23
C ILE A 532 7.97 -16.68 3.42
N ILE A 533 7.33 -16.20 2.34
CA ILE A 533 6.33 -15.13 2.42
C ILE A 533 5.09 -15.59 3.17
N GLN A 534 4.51 -16.74 2.82
CA GLN A 534 3.30 -17.22 3.49
C GLN A 534 3.57 -17.46 4.97
N THR A 535 4.72 -18.05 5.31
CA THR A 535 5.09 -18.28 6.71
C THR A 535 5.21 -16.99 7.48
N GLN A 536 5.87 -15.98 6.91
CA GLN A 536 5.96 -14.68 7.56
C GLN A 536 4.59 -14.03 7.80
N ILE A 537 3.68 -14.09 6.82
CA ILE A 537 2.31 -13.57 6.97
C ILE A 537 1.59 -14.32 8.08
N ILE A 538 1.59 -15.65 8.05
CA ILE A 538 0.84 -16.45 9.03
C ILE A 538 1.37 -16.21 10.45
N ASP A 539 2.68 -16.14 10.64
CA ASP A 539 3.26 -15.95 11.96
C ASP A 539 2.89 -14.57 12.53
N ASP A 540 2.98 -13.50 11.74
CA ASP A 540 2.58 -12.16 12.18
C ASP A 540 1.08 -12.10 12.48
N LEU A 541 0.23 -12.64 11.60
CA LEU A 541 -1.22 -12.59 11.77
C LEU A 541 -1.71 -13.43 12.95
N ARG A 542 -1.06 -14.55 13.24
CA ARG A 542 -1.37 -15.35 14.44
C ARG A 542 -0.98 -14.67 15.73
N ASN A 543 0.11 -13.89 15.71
CA ASN A 543 0.54 -13.14 16.88
C ASN A 543 -0.31 -11.89 17.12
N LYS A 544 -0.75 -11.19 16.06
CA LYS A 544 -1.44 -9.90 16.21
C LYS A 544 -2.96 -9.96 16.10
N TYR A 545 -3.53 -10.85 15.29
CA TYR A 545 -4.93 -10.76 14.88
C TYR A 545 -5.78 -11.96 15.28
N ASP A 546 -5.30 -13.17 15.03
CA ASP A 546 -6.05 -14.40 15.28
C ASP A 546 -5.11 -15.61 15.34
N VAL A 547 -4.92 -16.21 16.53
CA VAL A 547 -4.12 -17.43 16.71
C VAL A 547 -4.53 -18.58 15.79
N SER A 548 -5.80 -18.59 15.36
CA SER A 548 -6.37 -19.60 14.47
C SER A 548 -6.31 -19.20 12.99
N TRP A 549 -5.57 -18.14 12.63
CA TRP A 549 -5.47 -17.68 11.25
C TRP A 549 -5.15 -18.84 10.31
N THR A 550 -6.04 -19.05 9.35
CA THR A 550 -6.02 -20.22 8.46
C THR A 550 -4.86 -20.09 7.48
N ARG A 551 -3.90 -21.02 7.58
CA ARG A 551 -2.90 -21.25 6.52
C ARG A 551 -3.55 -22.17 5.49
N ARG A 552 -3.67 -21.71 4.25
CA ARG A 552 -4.04 -22.56 3.11
C ARG A 552 -2.79 -23.10 2.42
N HIS A 553 -2.97 -23.81 1.33
CA HIS A 553 -1.91 -24.55 0.65
C HIS A 553 -0.72 -23.67 0.19
N LEU A 554 0.47 -24.27 0.21
CA LEU A 554 1.56 -23.94 -0.71
C LEU A 554 1.30 -24.69 -2.02
N MET A 555 0.46 -24.15 -2.88
CA MET A 555 -0.10 -24.86 -4.02
C MET A 555 0.83 -24.84 -5.24
N GLU A 556 1.27 -26.03 -5.68
CA GLU A 556 1.91 -26.21 -6.98
C GLU A 556 0.84 -26.24 -8.07
N ALA A 557 0.81 -25.17 -8.89
CA ALA A 557 -0.13 -25.02 -10.00
C ALA A 557 0.37 -24.03 -11.07
N ARG A 558 -0.01 -24.27 -12.32
CA ARG A 558 0.42 -23.49 -13.50
C ARG A 558 -0.45 -22.25 -13.76
N TYR A 559 -0.62 -21.39 -12.77
CA TYR A 559 -1.28 -20.09 -12.95
C TYR A 559 -0.38 -19.13 -13.73
N SER A 560 -0.96 -18.27 -14.58
CA SER A 560 -0.21 -17.39 -15.49
C SER A 560 0.88 -16.60 -14.76
N GLU A 561 0.51 -16.02 -13.63
CA GLU A 561 1.33 -15.18 -12.76
C GLU A 561 2.50 -15.92 -12.10
N SER A 562 2.48 -17.25 -12.09
CA SER A 562 3.53 -18.11 -11.50
C SER A 562 4.29 -18.96 -12.52
N VAL A 563 3.69 -19.26 -13.67
CA VAL A 563 4.28 -20.11 -14.73
C VAL A 563 5.01 -19.31 -15.81
N ARG A 564 4.50 -18.10 -16.15
CA ARG A 564 5.04 -17.25 -17.21
C ARG A 564 6.27 -16.44 -16.82
N PRO A 565 6.47 -16.03 -15.56
CA PRO A 565 7.70 -15.35 -15.19
C PRO A 565 8.93 -16.24 -15.42
N ASN A 566 9.94 -15.67 -16.06
CA ASN A 566 11.27 -16.27 -16.24
C ASN A 566 12.19 -15.99 -15.03
N ILE A 567 11.62 -15.53 -13.93
CA ILE A 567 12.27 -15.12 -12.68
C ILE A 567 11.51 -15.73 -11.49
N PRO A 568 12.10 -15.80 -10.29
CA PRO A 568 11.39 -16.23 -9.08
C PRO A 568 10.07 -15.48 -8.89
N SER A 569 8.97 -16.21 -8.75
CA SER A 569 7.61 -15.65 -8.77
C SER A 569 6.64 -16.37 -7.85
N LEU A 570 5.72 -15.59 -7.27
CA LEU A 570 4.64 -16.04 -6.39
C LEU A 570 3.33 -15.37 -6.79
N LEU A 571 2.22 -16.13 -6.80
CA LEU A 571 0.87 -15.60 -6.71
C LEU A 571 0.35 -15.80 -5.28
N LEU A 572 0.06 -14.69 -4.60
CA LEU A 572 -0.46 -14.65 -3.24
C LEU A 572 -1.96 -14.34 -3.26
N GLU A 573 -2.75 -15.24 -2.70
CA GLU A 573 -4.17 -15.05 -2.41
C GLU A 573 -4.33 -14.88 -0.89
N LEU A 574 -4.42 -13.65 -0.40
CA LEU A 574 -4.28 -13.37 1.04
C LEU A 574 -5.44 -13.91 1.90
N LEU A 575 -6.66 -13.70 1.45
CA LEU A 575 -7.94 -13.96 2.14
C LEU A 575 -9.08 -13.89 1.12
N SER A 576 -10.34 -14.05 1.54
CA SER A 576 -11.48 -13.95 0.62
C SER A 576 -12.17 -12.58 0.58
N HIS A 577 -12.34 -12.00 -0.61
CA HIS A 577 -13.14 -10.78 -0.81
C HIS A 577 -14.66 -11.02 -0.80
N GLN A 578 -15.10 -12.28 -0.75
CA GLN A 578 -16.52 -12.65 -0.65
C GLN A 578 -16.94 -13.02 0.77
N ASN A 579 -15.98 -13.14 1.70
CA ASN A 579 -16.27 -13.51 3.07
C ASN A 579 -16.36 -12.27 3.96
N PHE A 580 -17.48 -12.11 4.67
CA PHE A 580 -17.70 -10.94 5.52
C PHE A 580 -16.63 -10.78 6.61
N LEU A 581 -16.26 -11.87 7.30
CA LEU A 581 -15.22 -11.84 8.33
C LEU A 581 -13.87 -11.39 7.77
N ASP A 582 -13.45 -11.92 6.63
CA ASP A 582 -12.19 -11.54 5.97
C ASP A 582 -12.20 -10.05 5.59
N MET A 583 -13.34 -9.53 5.10
CA MET A 583 -13.48 -8.11 4.75
C MET A 583 -13.39 -7.16 5.96
N LYS A 584 -13.72 -7.62 7.17
CA LYS A 584 -13.48 -6.82 8.40
C LYS A 584 -12.01 -6.53 8.63
N PHE A 585 -11.13 -7.43 8.19
CA PHE A 585 -9.68 -7.22 8.23
C PHE A 585 -9.23 -6.34 7.06
N VAL A 586 -9.68 -6.64 5.83
CA VAL A 586 -9.28 -5.89 4.62
C VAL A 586 -9.51 -4.39 4.73
N LEU A 587 -10.67 -3.99 5.25
CA LEU A 587 -11.06 -2.59 5.32
C LEU A 587 -10.37 -1.82 6.46
N ASP A 588 -9.60 -2.49 7.32
CA ASP A 588 -8.86 -1.84 8.40
C ASP A 588 -7.46 -1.43 7.92
N PRO A 589 -7.13 -0.12 7.88
CA PRO A 589 -5.80 0.37 7.52
C PRO A 589 -4.67 -0.25 8.35
N ARG A 590 -4.90 -0.55 9.64
CA ARG A 590 -3.90 -1.15 10.53
C ARG A 590 -3.50 -2.55 10.07
N PHE A 591 -4.49 -3.36 9.65
CA PHE A 591 -4.26 -4.67 9.07
C PHE A 591 -3.52 -4.60 7.74
N ARG A 592 -3.89 -3.64 6.88
CA ARG A 592 -3.20 -3.41 5.59
C ARG A 592 -1.73 -3.08 5.78
N PHE A 593 -1.40 -2.24 6.77
CA PHE A 593 -0.02 -1.93 7.13
C PHE A 593 0.76 -3.18 7.58
N ASP A 594 0.21 -3.94 8.52
CA ASP A 594 0.90 -5.11 9.10
C ASP A 594 1.11 -6.24 8.10
N VAL A 595 0.12 -6.54 7.25
CA VAL A 595 0.28 -7.54 6.18
C VAL A 595 1.32 -7.10 5.16
N SER A 596 1.31 -5.82 4.77
CA SER A 596 2.32 -5.29 3.85
C SER A 596 3.73 -5.39 4.44
N ARG A 597 3.87 -5.13 5.75
CA ARG A 597 5.13 -5.32 6.47
C ARG A 597 5.55 -6.79 6.51
N ALA A 598 4.63 -7.72 6.71
CA ALA A 598 4.91 -9.16 6.69
C ALA A 598 5.40 -9.62 5.30
N ILE A 599 4.75 -9.17 4.22
CA ILE A 599 5.15 -9.46 2.84
C ILE A 599 6.57 -8.92 2.58
N TYR A 600 6.85 -7.67 2.94
CA TYR A 600 8.20 -7.08 2.84
C TYR A 600 9.25 -7.91 3.59
N LYS A 601 8.99 -8.28 4.85
CA LYS A 601 9.91 -9.13 5.65
C LYS A 601 10.19 -10.46 4.95
N GLY A 602 9.16 -11.11 4.39
CA GLY A 602 9.31 -12.35 3.63
C GLY A 602 10.16 -12.18 2.37
N MET A 603 9.93 -11.11 1.60
CA MET A 603 10.72 -10.79 0.40
C MET A 603 12.18 -10.51 0.73
N LEU A 604 12.45 -9.75 1.80
CA LEU A 604 13.81 -9.45 2.26
C LEU A 604 14.56 -10.72 2.64
N ARG A 605 13.93 -11.62 3.41
CA ARG A 605 14.52 -12.90 3.82
C ARG A 605 14.78 -13.84 2.66
N PHE A 606 13.85 -13.90 1.70
CA PHE A 606 14.08 -14.64 0.45
C PHE A 606 15.29 -14.09 -0.29
N LEU A 607 15.33 -12.78 -0.59
CA LEU A 607 16.43 -12.18 -1.34
C LEU A 607 17.77 -12.27 -0.59
N SER A 608 17.76 -12.12 0.73
CA SER A 608 18.92 -12.35 1.60
C SER A 608 19.49 -13.77 1.42
N SER A 609 18.63 -14.79 1.46
CA SER A 609 19.07 -16.18 1.25
C SER A 609 19.52 -16.46 -0.19
N GLN A 610 18.90 -15.82 -1.19
CA GLN A 610 19.24 -15.99 -2.61
C GLN A 610 20.59 -15.37 -2.96
N TYR A 611 20.89 -14.19 -2.41
CA TYR A 611 22.11 -13.43 -2.73
C TYR A 611 23.17 -13.51 -1.63
N ASN A 612 22.93 -14.29 -0.58
CA ASN A 612 23.82 -14.52 0.54
C ASN A 612 24.34 -13.22 1.21
N PHE A 613 23.41 -12.40 1.70
CA PHE A 613 23.74 -11.20 2.47
C PHE A 613 22.96 -11.16 3.78
N ASP A 614 23.57 -10.59 4.82
CA ASP A 614 22.88 -10.34 6.10
C ASP A 614 21.80 -9.28 5.93
N TYR A 615 20.62 -9.51 6.52
CA TYR A 615 19.51 -8.56 6.42
C TYR A 615 19.21 -7.85 7.74
N VAL A 616 18.65 -6.64 7.60
CA VAL A 616 18.04 -5.87 8.68
C VAL A 616 16.69 -5.35 8.18
N VAL A 617 15.64 -5.42 8.99
CA VAL A 617 14.33 -4.87 8.64
C VAL A 617 14.28 -3.38 9.00
N GLN A 618 13.58 -2.57 8.20
CA GLN A 618 13.41 -1.14 8.47
C GLN A 618 12.67 -0.88 9.81
N PRO A 619 12.96 0.23 10.52
CA PRO A 619 12.29 0.56 11.77
C PRO A 619 10.80 0.89 11.64
N LEU A 620 10.10 0.94 12.78
CA LEU A 620 8.77 1.53 12.90
C LEU A 620 8.86 3.07 13.06
N PRO A 621 7.78 3.82 12.75
CA PRO A 621 7.72 5.27 12.96
C PRO A 621 8.07 5.68 14.40
N VAL A 622 8.60 6.89 14.58
CA VAL A 622 8.84 7.42 15.93
C VAL A 622 7.52 7.81 16.59
N THR A 623 7.51 7.79 17.93
CA THR A 623 6.34 8.15 18.75
C THR A 623 6.66 9.32 19.66
N HIS A 624 5.67 9.82 20.41
CA HIS A 624 5.83 10.91 21.39
C HIS A 624 6.47 12.17 20.79
N PHE A 625 6.15 12.47 19.53
CA PHE A 625 6.75 13.60 18.84
C PHE A 625 6.27 14.91 19.48
N SER A 626 7.19 15.84 19.73
CA SER A 626 6.86 17.11 20.38
C SER A 626 7.77 18.24 19.91
N THR A 627 7.24 19.46 20.00
CA THR A 627 7.99 20.68 19.72
C THR A 627 7.85 21.69 20.85
N GLU A 628 8.94 22.39 21.16
CA GLU A 628 8.94 23.54 22.09
C GLU A 628 9.91 24.63 21.65
N PHE A 629 9.77 25.84 22.21
CA PHE A 629 10.75 26.91 22.00
C PHE A 629 11.81 26.90 23.11
N ASP A 630 13.08 26.99 22.72
CA ASP A 630 14.18 27.22 23.66
C ASP A 630 14.20 28.69 24.15
N LYS A 631 15.10 28.99 25.09
CA LYS A 631 15.27 30.35 25.64
C LYS A 631 15.69 31.42 24.61
N ASN A 632 16.29 31.00 23.49
CA ASN A 632 16.69 31.85 22.37
C ASN A 632 15.57 31.95 21.32
N GLY A 633 14.50 31.17 21.48
CA GLY A 633 13.37 31.02 20.59
C GLY A 633 13.69 30.27 19.30
N TYR A 634 14.64 29.33 19.33
CA TYR A 634 14.76 28.21 18.39
C TYR A 634 13.72 27.14 18.73
N VAL A 635 13.31 26.35 17.74
CA VAL A 635 12.45 25.19 18.00
C VAL A 635 13.30 23.99 18.35
N ILE A 636 12.95 23.31 19.44
CA ILE A 636 13.44 22.00 19.84
C ILE A 636 12.37 20.99 19.42
N LEU A 637 12.79 19.93 18.74
CA LEU A 637 11.99 18.79 18.36
C LEU A 637 12.47 17.59 19.19
N ASN A 638 11.57 16.79 19.75
CA ASN A 638 11.91 15.57 20.51
C ASN A 638 10.96 14.42 20.14
N TRP A 639 11.45 13.19 20.16
CA TRP A 639 10.67 11.98 19.86
C TRP A 639 11.22 10.75 20.60
N GLN A 640 10.54 9.61 20.48
CA GLN A 640 11.00 8.31 21.00
C GLN A 640 11.07 7.25 19.89
N PRO A 641 12.07 6.34 19.92
CA PRO A 641 12.09 5.17 19.05
C PRO A 641 10.92 4.24 19.35
N GLN A 642 10.41 3.55 18.34
CA GLN A 642 9.41 2.50 18.49
C GLN A 642 10.03 1.12 18.19
N ALA A 643 9.96 0.22 19.16
CA ALA A 643 10.42 -1.16 18.98
C ALA A 643 9.38 -1.99 18.22
N ASP A 644 9.84 -2.89 17.35
CA ASP A 644 9.02 -3.91 16.72
C ASP A 644 9.17 -5.23 17.48
N ALA A 645 8.14 -5.62 18.22
CA ALA A 645 8.16 -6.85 19.03
C ALA A 645 8.29 -8.13 18.18
N LEU A 646 7.91 -8.09 16.89
CA LEU A 646 7.98 -9.22 15.98
C LEU A 646 9.24 -9.21 15.10
N GLU A 647 10.08 -8.18 15.21
CA GLU A 647 11.29 -8.06 14.40
C GLU A 647 12.41 -7.31 15.13
N PRO A 648 13.22 -8.05 15.93
CA PRO A 648 14.28 -7.46 16.74
C PRO A 648 15.37 -6.72 15.94
N THR A 649 15.53 -7.00 14.65
CA THR A 649 16.50 -6.27 13.80
C THR A 649 16.05 -4.85 13.48
N ALA A 650 14.76 -4.52 13.61
CA ALA A 650 14.17 -3.25 13.21
C ALA A 650 14.46 -2.06 14.14
N ASN A 651 15.48 -2.14 14.99
CA ASN A 651 15.82 -1.03 15.88
C ASN A 651 16.43 0.15 15.09
N PRO A 652 16.04 1.40 15.42
CA PRO A 652 16.60 2.58 14.79
C PRO A 652 18.03 2.85 15.24
N THR A 653 18.83 3.40 14.34
CA THR A 653 20.21 3.85 14.62
C THR A 653 20.38 5.36 14.47
N LYS A 654 19.59 5.99 13.60
CA LYS A 654 19.55 7.44 13.35
C LYS A 654 18.14 7.86 12.95
N TYR A 655 17.96 9.14 12.66
CA TYR A 655 16.70 9.73 12.24
C TYR A 655 16.89 10.72 11.10
N ILE A 656 15.85 10.92 10.29
CA ILE A 656 15.81 12.00 9.29
C ILE A 656 14.68 12.96 9.65
N VAL A 657 15.00 14.25 9.77
CA VAL A 657 14.02 15.31 10.04
C VAL A 657 13.73 16.06 8.75
N TYR A 658 12.49 15.96 8.28
CA TYR A 658 12.01 16.67 7.09
C TYR A 658 11.32 17.97 7.49
N THR A 659 11.55 19.03 6.73
CA THR A 659 10.95 20.36 6.99
C THR A 659 10.09 20.82 5.82
N LYS A 660 8.88 21.28 6.13
CA LYS A 660 7.96 21.98 5.23
C LYS A 660 7.76 23.41 5.75
N ILE A 661 7.73 24.39 4.86
CA ILE A 661 7.48 25.79 5.21
C ILE A 661 6.16 26.27 4.58
N ASN A 662 5.26 26.78 5.41
CA ASN A 662 3.91 27.18 5.04
C ASN A 662 3.19 26.04 4.26
N GLY A 663 2.51 26.36 3.16
CA GLY A 663 1.85 25.37 2.30
C GLY A 663 2.77 24.75 1.24
N GLY A 664 4.09 24.82 1.43
CA GLY A 664 5.08 24.22 0.52
C GLY A 664 5.18 22.69 0.66
N GLY A 665 6.17 22.10 -0.01
CA GLY A 665 6.50 20.68 0.12
C GLY A 665 7.53 20.42 1.22
N PHE A 666 7.73 19.16 1.57
CA PHE A 666 8.87 18.76 2.41
C PHE A 666 10.18 18.80 1.61
N ASP A 667 11.27 19.18 2.28
CA ASP A 667 12.64 19.12 1.75
C ASP A 667 13.18 17.68 1.72
N ASN A 668 14.48 17.51 1.40
CA ASN A 668 15.15 16.20 1.36
C ASN A 668 15.59 15.69 2.74
N GLY A 669 15.20 16.39 3.81
CA GLY A 669 15.53 16.02 5.18
C GLY A 669 16.97 16.25 5.60
N VAL A 670 17.18 16.21 6.93
CA VAL A 670 18.48 16.31 7.59
C VAL A 670 18.67 15.08 8.47
N LEU A 671 19.81 14.40 8.31
CA LEU A 671 20.16 13.25 9.14
C LEU A 671 20.56 13.70 10.56
N VAL A 672 20.05 13.02 11.57
CA VAL A 672 20.23 13.33 13.00
C VAL A 672 20.56 12.05 13.76
N GLU A 673 21.55 12.11 14.66
CA GLU A 673 22.05 10.94 15.41
C GLU A 673 21.23 10.62 16.68
N GLY A 674 20.54 11.60 17.25
CA GLY A 674 19.80 11.45 18.51
C GLY A 674 18.31 11.71 18.35
N ASN A 675 17.58 11.56 19.46
CA ASN A 675 16.12 11.68 19.48
C ASN A 675 15.63 13.13 19.66
N SER A 676 16.48 14.09 19.30
CA SER A 676 16.22 15.52 19.43
C SER A 676 16.92 16.30 18.33
N PHE A 677 16.28 17.37 17.86
CA PHE A 677 16.82 18.26 16.84
C PHE A 677 16.46 19.71 17.16
N VAL A 678 17.40 20.63 16.96
CA VAL A 678 17.18 22.06 17.18
C VAL A 678 17.27 22.80 15.86
N LYS A 679 16.25 23.61 15.55
CA LYS A 679 16.17 24.36 14.29
C LYS A 679 15.90 25.82 14.56
N GLN A 680 16.65 26.68 13.89
CA GLN A 680 16.31 28.10 13.79
C GLN A 680 15.18 28.28 12.76
N ILE A 681 14.17 29.07 13.13
CA ILE A 681 13.02 29.39 12.28
C ILE A 681 12.82 30.89 12.14
N ASP A 682 12.27 31.30 11.00
CA ASP A 682 11.88 32.68 10.75
C ASP A 682 10.51 33.01 11.35
N LYS A 683 10.38 34.25 11.81
CA LYS A 683 9.08 34.76 12.29
C LYS A 683 8.07 34.82 11.15
N GLY A 684 6.80 34.57 11.48
CA GLY A 684 5.68 34.73 10.55
C GLY A 684 5.57 33.62 9.51
N ASN A 685 6.42 32.60 9.55
CA ASN A 685 6.29 31.38 8.75
C ASN A 685 5.86 30.21 9.65
N ILE A 686 4.98 29.36 9.13
CA ILE A 686 4.68 28.09 9.79
C ILE A 686 5.72 27.09 9.30
N TYR A 687 6.40 26.43 10.23
CA TYR A 687 7.29 25.32 9.94
C TYR A 687 6.61 24.04 10.38
N SER A 688 6.53 23.06 9.51
CA SER A 688 5.98 21.74 9.80
C SER A 688 7.09 20.69 9.64
N PHE A 689 7.10 19.71 10.53
CA PHE A 689 8.14 18.70 10.61
C PHE A 689 7.54 17.31 10.65
N LYS A 690 8.23 16.35 10.04
CA LYS A 690 8.03 14.92 10.26
C LYS A 690 9.38 14.25 10.45
N VAL A 691 9.40 13.16 11.20
CA VAL A 691 10.61 12.41 11.51
C VAL A 691 10.45 10.97 11.06
N THR A 692 11.48 10.43 10.42
CA THR A 692 11.60 9.00 10.14
C THR A 692 12.77 8.42 10.91
N ALA A 693 12.65 7.17 11.29
CA ALA A 693 13.71 6.36 11.87
C ALA A 693 14.47 5.62 10.76
N VAL A 694 15.79 5.49 10.89
CA VAL A 694 16.62 4.77 9.91
C VAL A 694 17.60 3.79 10.56
N ASN A 695 17.85 2.68 9.88
CA ASN A 695 18.89 1.71 10.19
C ASN A 695 19.53 1.15 8.91
N GLU A 696 20.40 0.14 9.04
CA GLU A 696 21.03 -0.50 7.87
C GLU A 696 20.04 -1.19 6.92
N GLY A 697 18.82 -1.46 7.38
CA GLY A 697 17.73 -2.07 6.60
C GLY A 697 16.89 -1.09 5.78
N GLY A 698 16.84 0.18 6.19
CA GLY A 698 16.07 1.23 5.51
C GLY A 698 15.46 2.28 6.42
N GLU A 699 14.43 2.94 5.90
CA GLU A 699 13.73 4.08 6.51
C GLU A 699 12.27 3.72 6.89
N SER A 700 11.84 4.15 8.07
CA SER A 700 10.46 3.93 8.54
C SER A 700 9.43 4.77 7.76
N PHE A 701 8.14 4.49 7.96
CA PHE A 701 7.11 5.49 7.69
C PHE A 701 7.32 6.72 8.58
N PRO A 702 6.85 7.91 8.16
CA PRO A 702 7.01 9.12 8.95
C PRO A 702 6.15 9.09 10.22
N SER A 703 6.57 9.85 11.23
CA SER A 703 5.72 10.30 12.33
C SER A 703 4.51 11.10 11.82
N GLU A 704 3.60 11.44 12.73
CA GLU A 704 2.69 12.57 12.54
C GLU A 704 3.45 13.88 12.21
N ILE A 705 2.72 14.85 11.66
CA ILE A 705 3.30 16.14 11.27
C ILE A 705 2.97 17.19 12.32
N LEU A 706 4.01 17.71 12.96
CA LEU A 706 3.89 18.79 13.95
C LEU A 706 4.26 20.13 13.33
N SER A 707 3.53 21.18 13.71
CA SER A 707 3.68 22.52 13.17
C SER A 707 3.98 23.54 14.27
N VAL A 708 4.84 24.50 13.94
CA VAL A 708 5.21 25.61 14.83
C VAL A 708 5.19 26.93 14.08
N CYS A 709 4.92 28.02 14.80
CA CYS A 709 5.05 29.37 14.27
C CYS A 709 5.48 30.32 15.37
N LYS A 710 6.46 31.15 15.06
CA LYS A 710 6.88 32.26 15.92
C LYS A 710 6.32 33.57 15.36
N THR A 711 5.56 34.29 16.16
CA THR A 711 5.08 35.65 15.88
C THR A 711 5.78 36.64 16.83
N ASP A 712 5.46 37.93 16.73
CA ASP A 712 5.97 38.92 17.67
C ASP A 712 5.43 38.72 19.09
N ASN A 713 4.23 38.14 19.23
CA ASN A 713 3.66 37.71 20.50
C ASN A 713 4.19 36.31 20.90
N SER A 714 5.50 36.21 21.15
CA SER A 714 6.21 34.95 21.41
C SER A 714 6.31 34.54 22.88
N LYS A 715 5.90 35.41 23.82
CA LYS A 715 6.06 35.17 25.26
C LYS A 715 5.06 34.15 25.83
N ASN A 716 3.96 33.87 25.13
CA ASN A 716 2.95 32.90 25.54
C ASN A 716 2.47 32.12 24.30
N PRO A 717 3.25 31.17 23.77
CA PRO A 717 2.78 30.33 22.68
C PRO A 717 1.52 29.55 23.10
N ILE A 718 0.65 29.27 22.14
CA ILE A 718 -0.45 28.30 22.30
C ILE A 718 0.12 26.91 21.99
N LEU A 719 -0.23 25.91 22.81
CA LEU A 719 0.11 24.52 22.52
C LEU A 719 -1.04 23.89 21.74
N ILE A 720 -0.73 23.27 20.60
CA ILE A 720 -1.65 22.38 19.90
C ILE A 720 -1.28 20.94 20.27
N ILE A 721 -2.22 20.19 20.82
CA ILE A 721 -2.08 18.75 21.02
C ILE A 721 -2.81 18.07 19.87
N ASN A 722 -2.08 17.31 19.06
CA ASN A 722 -2.67 16.44 18.08
C ASN A 722 -3.03 15.12 18.78
N GLY A 723 -4.30 14.97 19.12
CA GLY A 723 -4.85 13.71 19.64
C GLY A 723 -5.74 13.02 18.60
N PHE A 724 -5.64 13.40 17.32
CA PHE A 724 -6.33 12.70 16.24
C PHE A 724 -5.33 11.84 15.48
N ASP A 725 -5.18 10.60 15.93
CA ASP A 725 -4.35 9.57 15.31
C ASP A 725 -5.18 8.36 14.84
N ARG A 726 -6.49 8.37 15.11
CA ARG A 726 -7.41 7.32 14.68
C ARG A 726 -7.38 7.08 13.18
N ILE A 727 -7.14 5.81 12.85
CA ILE A 727 -7.42 5.16 11.57
C ILE A 727 -8.23 3.89 11.86
N ALA A 728 -9.31 3.64 11.13
CA ALA A 728 -10.27 2.61 11.50
C ALA A 728 -11.09 2.09 10.31
N PRO A 729 -11.54 0.82 10.34
CA PRO A 729 -12.53 0.32 9.40
C PRO A 729 -13.93 0.88 9.71
N PRO A 730 -14.88 0.80 8.75
CA PRO A 730 -16.28 1.08 9.03
C PRO A 730 -16.85 0.14 10.09
N ALA A 731 -17.83 0.62 10.86
CA ALA A 731 -18.55 -0.21 11.82
C ALA A 731 -19.27 -1.38 11.13
N THR A 732 -19.51 -2.45 11.88
CA THR A 732 -20.18 -3.65 11.40
C THR A 732 -21.41 -3.96 12.22
N ILE A 733 -22.39 -4.62 11.59
CA ILE A 733 -23.55 -5.20 12.25
C ILE A 733 -23.65 -6.68 11.88
N GLU A 734 -23.94 -7.51 12.88
CA GLU A 734 -24.02 -8.96 12.76
C GLU A 734 -25.26 -9.46 13.48
N ASP A 735 -26.36 -9.62 12.73
CA ASP A 735 -27.61 -10.25 13.19
C ASP A 735 -28.01 -11.37 12.21
N THR A 736 -28.98 -12.20 12.60
CA THR A 736 -29.46 -13.38 11.87
C THR A 736 -29.87 -13.10 10.42
N SER A 737 -30.46 -11.92 10.16
CA SER A 737 -30.92 -11.51 8.83
C SER A 737 -30.34 -10.18 8.34
N PHE A 738 -29.41 -9.60 9.08
CA PHE A 738 -28.83 -8.29 8.76
C PHE A 738 -27.34 -8.28 9.14
N VAL A 739 -26.49 -8.58 8.17
CA VAL A 739 -25.04 -8.69 8.32
C VAL A 739 -24.36 -7.77 7.31
N GLY A 740 -23.41 -6.96 7.77
CA GLY A 740 -22.69 -6.07 6.87
C GLY A 740 -21.99 -4.91 7.55
N PHE A 741 -21.54 -3.98 6.71
CA PHE A 741 -20.91 -2.74 7.14
C PHE A 741 -21.93 -1.61 7.26
N ALA A 742 -21.90 -0.93 8.40
CA ALA A 742 -22.89 0.03 8.85
C ALA A 742 -22.27 1.43 8.98
N ASN A 743 -21.90 2.04 7.84
CA ASN A 743 -21.26 3.36 7.81
C ASN A 743 -22.12 4.48 8.41
N PHE A 744 -23.43 4.25 8.53
CA PHE A 744 -24.35 5.17 9.20
C PHE A 744 -24.16 5.18 10.73
N ILE A 745 -23.43 4.21 11.30
CA ILE A 745 -22.98 4.22 12.70
C ILE A 745 -21.62 4.91 12.80
N ASP A 746 -20.67 4.47 11.95
CA ASP A 746 -19.30 4.96 11.84
C ASP A 746 -18.74 4.52 10.48
N ALA A 747 -18.30 5.48 9.68
CA ALA A 747 -17.74 5.20 8.36
C ALA A 747 -16.30 4.71 8.42
N GLY A 748 -15.65 4.80 9.59
CA GLY A 748 -14.22 4.56 9.74
C GLY A 748 -13.40 5.74 9.23
N VAL A 749 -12.08 5.66 9.42
CA VAL A 749 -11.15 6.72 9.04
C VAL A 749 -10.00 6.10 8.25
N PRO A 750 -9.85 6.43 6.96
CA PRO A 750 -8.70 5.98 6.18
C PRO A 750 -7.36 6.52 6.73
N ASP A 751 -6.26 5.80 6.53
CA ASP A 751 -4.90 6.35 6.69
C ASP A 751 -4.58 7.23 5.49
N LYS A 752 -4.61 8.55 5.68
CA LYS A 752 -4.50 9.63 4.67
C LYS A 752 -5.60 9.63 3.63
N PHE A 753 -5.80 8.52 2.93
CA PHE A 753 -6.82 8.35 1.92
C PHE A 753 -7.16 6.86 1.70
N ASP A 754 -8.31 6.59 1.09
CA ASP A 754 -8.64 5.29 0.52
C ASP A 754 -8.95 5.36 -0.98
N ILE A 755 -8.66 4.26 -1.66
CA ILE A 755 -8.80 4.07 -3.11
C ILE A 755 -9.64 2.83 -3.46
N ASN A 756 -10.06 2.03 -2.47
CA ASN A 756 -10.80 0.78 -2.72
C ASN A 756 -12.31 0.88 -2.42
N PHE A 757 -12.81 2.03 -1.98
CA PHE A 757 -14.22 2.22 -1.63
C PHE A 757 -15.08 2.38 -2.90
N THR A 758 -16.00 1.46 -3.15
CA THR A 758 -16.86 1.50 -4.34
C THR A 758 -18.17 2.24 -4.10
N GLY A 759 -18.68 2.18 -2.87
CA GLY A 759 -19.96 2.73 -2.44
C GLY A 759 -20.57 1.92 -1.30
N LEU A 760 -21.65 2.43 -0.70
CA LEU A 760 -22.27 1.80 0.47
C LEU A 760 -22.87 0.43 0.14
N GLN A 761 -22.83 -0.49 1.12
CA GLN A 761 -23.53 -1.77 1.05
C GLN A 761 -25.05 -1.56 1.05
N PHE A 762 -25.77 -2.30 0.19
CA PHE A 762 -27.24 -2.26 0.14
C PHE A 762 -27.89 -3.65 0.36
N ASP A 763 -27.17 -4.76 0.14
CA ASP A 763 -27.66 -6.10 0.47
C ASP A 763 -27.03 -6.62 1.76
N PHE A 764 -27.79 -6.59 2.85
CA PHE A 764 -27.41 -7.04 4.19
C PHE A 764 -27.92 -8.44 4.52
N ASN A 765 -28.64 -9.11 3.62
CA ASN A 765 -29.21 -10.42 3.94
C ASN A 765 -28.14 -11.50 3.72
N PRO A 766 -27.68 -12.21 4.78
CA PRO A 766 -26.65 -13.25 4.64
C PRO A 766 -27.10 -14.45 3.80
N ASN A 767 -28.39 -14.60 3.51
CA ASN A 767 -28.92 -15.67 2.68
C ASN A 767 -29.13 -15.26 1.21
N SER A 768 -28.84 -14.01 0.84
CA SER A 768 -28.87 -13.58 -0.55
C SER A 768 -27.79 -14.30 -1.36
N ALA A 769 -28.22 -15.10 -2.34
CA ALA A 769 -27.33 -15.90 -3.17
C ALA A 769 -26.60 -15.04 -4.22
N TYR A 770 -25.37 -15.43 -4.52
CA TYR A 770 -24.67 -14.94 -5.70
C TYR A 770 -25.32 -15.50 -6.97
N ILE A 771 -25.70 -14.63 -7.91
CA ILE A 771 -26.24 -15.02 -9.22
C ILE A 771 -25.24 -14.66 -10.33
N SER A 772 -24.68 -13.46 -10.27
CA SER A 772 -23.70 -12.96 -11.25
C SER A 772 -22.90 -11.81 -10.65
N ASN A 773 -21.91 -11.29 -11.38
CA ASN A 773 -21.18 -10.08 -10.96
C ASN A 773 -22.10 -8.85 -10.79
N ASP A 774 -23.20 -8.79 -11.56
CA ASP A 774 -24.19 -7.70 -11.49
C ASP A 774 -25.23 -7.93 -10.39
N ALA A 775 -25.33 -9.16 -9.86
CA ALA A 775 -26.23 -9.55 -8.78
C ALA A 775 -25.48 -10.47 -7.80
N PRO A 776 -24.55 -9.92 -7.00
CA PRO A 776 -23.60 -10.73 -6.24
C PRO A 776 -24.14 -11.24 -4.90
N GLY A 777 -25.35 -10.83 -4.49
CA GLY A 777 -26.00 -11.27 -3.26
C GLY A 777 -25.46 -10.57 -2.01
N HIS A 778 -25.33 -11.30 -0.91
CA HIS A 778 -24.92 -10.75 0.39
C HIS A 778 -23.64 -9.90 0.28
N GLY A 779 -23.70 -8.64 0.70
CA GLY A 779 -22.60 -7.69 0.59
C GLY A 779 -22.66 -6.81 -0.65
N ALA A 780 -23.62 -6.99 -1.56
CA ALA A 780 -23.75 -6.15 -2.75
C ALA A 780 -23.72 -4.66 -2.39
N SER A 781 -22.90 -3.90 -3.12
CA SER A 781 -22.57 -2.51 -2.79
C SER A 781 -22.68 -1.59 -4.00
N HIS A 782 -22.89 -0.30 -3.74
CA HIS A 782 -22.96 0.73 -4.77
C HIS A 782 -21.61 0.98 -5.45
N ALA A 783 -21.66 1.79 -6.52
CA ALA A 783 -20.55 2.06 -7.45
C ALA A 783 -20.23 3.56 -7.62
N ASP A 784 -20.79 4.42 -6.77
CA ASP A 784 -20.74 5.88 -6.91
C ASP A 784 -19.43 6.53 -6.42
N PHE A 785 -18.50 5.72 -5.90
CA PHE A 785 -17.18 6.13 -5.41
C PHE A 785 -15.98 5.48 -6.11
N GLU A 786 -16.19 4.58 -7.07
CA GLU A 786 -15.10 3.79 -7.67
C GLU A 786 -14.05 4.57 -8.50
N THR A 787 -14.26 5.87 -8.69
CA THR A 787 -13.35 6.79 -9.39
C THR A 787 -12.85 7.91 -8.48
N LYS A 788 -13.18 7.85 -7.19
CA LYS A 788 -12.94 8.91 -6.22
C LYS A 788 -11.95 8.44 -5.17
N ILE A 789 -11.11 9.37 -4.73
CA ILE A 789 -10.29 9.21 -3.54
C ILE A 789 -11.13 9.66 -2.35
N VAL A 790 -11.13 8.89 -1.27
CA VAL A 790 -11.78 9.27 0.00
C VAL A 790 -10.70 9.69 0.98
N ALA A 791 -10.70 10.95 1.39
CA ALA A 791 -9.76 11.49 2.36
C ALA A 791 -9.98 10.88 3.76
N GLY A 792 -8.89 10.68 4.49
CA GLY A 792 -8.87 10.21 5.86
C GLY A 792 -8.01 11.10 6.76
N ASN A 793 -7.35 10.49 7.75
CA ASN A 793 -6.46 11.21 8.66
C ASN A 793 -5.12 11.51 7.96
N THR A 794 -4.84 12.79 7.70
CA THR A 794 -3.60 13.23 7.05
C THR A 794 -2.44 13.41 8.02
N PHE A 795 -2.71 13.39 9.33
CA PHE A 795 -1.77 13.67 10.42
C PHE A 795 -1.10 15.07 10.36
N ASP A 796 -1.68 16.02 9.61
CA ASP A 796 -1.16 17.39 9.41
C ASP A 796 -2.14 18.46 9.90
N PHE A 797 -3.14 18.09 10.68
CA PHE A 797 -4.13 19.03 11.22
C PHE A 797 -3.57 20.12 12.16
N PRO A 798 -2.43 19.94 12.85
CA PRO A 798 -1.75 21.04 13.53
C PRO A 798 -1.40 22.22 12.62
N TYR A 799 -1.17 21.97 11.32
CA TYR A 799 -0.97 23.04 10.33
C TYR A 799 -2.25 23.86 10.15
N ILE A 800 -3.42 23.21 10.02
CA ILE A 800 -4.72 23.88 9.80
C ILE A 800 -5.12 24.73 11.02
N HIS A 801 -5.00 24.19 12.23
CA HIS A 801 -5.24 24.93 13.48
C HIS A 801 -4.23 26.06 13.65
N GLY A 802 -2.96 25.77 13.39
CA GLY A 802 -1.85 26.71 13.44
C GLY A 802 -2.02 27.92 12.50
N GLN A 803 -2.57 27.72 11.30
CA GLN A 803 -2.93 28.83 10.40
C GLN A 803 -3.91 29.79 11.06
N ALA A 804 -4.94 29.27 11.72
CA ALA A 804 -5.94 30.08 12.41
C ALA A 804 -5.34 30.81 13.62
N ILE A 805 -4.50 30.15 14.42
CA ILE A 805 -3.80 30.75 15.57
C ILE A 805 -2.84 31.86 15.11
N LYS A 806 -2.05 31.60 14.07
CA LYS A 806 -1.16 32.59 13.45
C LYS A 806 -1.94 33.80 12.95
N SER A 807 -3.10 33.59 12.31
CA SER A 807 -3.96 34.69 11.82
C SER A 807 -4.51 35.58 12.94
N ALA A 808 -4.59 35.06 14.17
CA ALA A 808 -4.93 35.80 15.38
C ALA A 808 -3.72 36.50 16.04
N GLY A 809 -2.52 36.35 15.48
CA GLY A 809 -1.29 37.02 15.94
C GLY A 809 -0.47 36.25 16.98
N TYR A 810 -0.83 35.00 17.27
CA TYR A 810 -0.20 34.19 18.32
C TYR A 810 0.86 33.24 17.77
N SER A 811 1.92 33.05 18.55
CA SER A 811 2.87 31.96 18.34
C SER A 811 2.25 30.64 18.78
N PHE A 812 2.68 29.54 18.18
CA PHE A 812 2.26 28.21 18.61
C PHE A 812 3.36 27.17 18.41
N VAL A 813 3.23 26.10 19.18
CA VAL A 813 3.97 24.84 19.02
C VAL A 813 2.98 23.69 19.06
N SER A 814 3.36 22.51 18.60
CA SER A 814 2.50 21.33 18.68
C SER A 814 3.22 20.10 19.22
N CYS A 815 2.45 19.15 19.75
CA CYS A 815 2.91 17.84 20.20
C CYS A 815 1.84 16.77 19.99
N SER A 816 2.27 15.51 20.06
CA SER A 816 1.36 14.38 20.19
C SER A 816 0.71 14.37 21.58
N ASP A 817 -0.43 13.70 21.71
CA ASP A 817 -1.09 13.40 22.97
C ASP A 817 -0.29 12.40 23.82
N ASP A 818 0.35 11.40 23.22
CA ASP A 818 1.29 10.48 23.88
C ASP A 818 2.40 11.23 24.64
N ALA A 819 2.99 12.27 24.03
CA ALA A 819 4.02 13.08 24.66
C ALA A 819 3.50 13.82 25.90
N VAL A 820 2.20 14.15 25.93
CA VAL A 820 1.55 14.76 27.09
C VAL A 820 1.27 13.70 28.16
N MET A 821 0.68 12.56 27.78
CA MET A 821 0.27 11.49 28.69
C MET A 821 1.46 10.86 29.44
N GLU A 822 2.63 10.78 28.80
CA GLU A 822 3.86 10.27 29.42
C GLU A 822 4.76 11.38 30.01
N GLY A 823 4.27 12.63 30.06
CA GLY A 823 4.93 13.72 30.77
C GLY A 823 6.15 14.33 30.09
N PHE A 824 6.35 14.08 28.79
CA PHE A 824 7.40 14.72 27.99
C PHE A 824 7.08 16.20 27.70
N VAL A 825 5.80 16.60 27.77
CA VAL A 825 5.33 17.98 27.58
C VAL A 825 4.64 18.51 28.84
N ASP A 826 5.16 19.60 29.42
CA ASP A 826 4.55 20.26 30.58
C ASP A 826 3.51 21.31 30.15
N LEU A 827 2.23 20.96 30.27
CA LEU A 827 1.11 21.84 29.94
C LEU A 827 1.10 23.16 30.74
N LYS A 828 1.72 23.21 31.93
CA LYS A 828 1.68 24.40 32.81
C LYS A 828 2.36 25.62 32.19
N LYS A 829 3.30 25.39 31.24
CA LYS A 829 4.00 26.42 30.47
C LYS A 829 3.06 27.25 29.59
N TYR A 830 1.91 26.70 29.20
CA TYR A 830 1.02 27.31 28.21
C TYR A 830 -0.18 27.99 28.89
N LYS A 831 -0.69 29.06 28.29
CA LYS A 831 -1.91 29.74 28.74
C LYS A 831 -3.17 29.13 28.15
N MET A 832 -3.04 28.64 26.92
CA MET A 832 -4.09 27.99 26.16
C MET A 832 -3.52 26.71 25.52
N VAL A 833 -4.33 25.65 25.57
CA VAL A 833 -4.15 24.41 24.85
C VAL A 833 -5.29 24.26 23.84
N ASP A 834 -4.97 23.85 22.63
CA ASP A 834 -5.88 23.47 21.55
C ASP A 834 -5.72 21.96 21.32
N LEU A 835 -6.74 21.17 21.68
CA LEU A 835 -6.74 19.71 21.56
C LEU A 835 -7.56 19.30 20.34
N ILE A 836 -6.88 18.76 19.34
CA ILE A 836 -7.47 18.21 18.12
C ILE A 836 -7.88 16.77 18.42
N LEU A 837 -9.16 16.46 18.27
CA LEU A 837 -9.69 15.10 18.39
C LEU A 837 -10.35 14.59 17.12
N GLY A 838 -10.46 15.36 16.03
CA GLY A 838 -11.00 14.86 14.76
C GLY A 838 -12.17 13.88 14.91
N GLU A 839 -11.98 12.64 14.46
CA GLU A 839 -12.90 11.52 14.71
C GLU A 839 -12.40 10.49 15.74
N GLU A 840 -11.49 10.90 16.61
CA GLU A 840 -10.90 10.11 17.68
C GLU A 840 -12.00 9.47 18.54
N LYS A 841 -11.95 8.14 18.68
CA LYS A 841 -12.81 7.34 19.56
C LYS A 841 -12.31 5.91 19.70
N LYS A 842 -12.64 5.32 20.85
CA LYS A 842 -12.38 3.93 21.23
C LYS A 842 -12.67 2.98 20.06
N THR A 843 -11.64 2.38 19.50
CA THR A 843 -11.73 1.50 18.33
C THR A 843 -11.17 0.13 18.64
N LYS A 844 -12.05 -0.87 18.54
CA LYS A 844 -11.69 -2.28 18.71
C LYS A 844 -11.01 -2.84 17.46
N TRP A 845 -10.34 -3.95 17.64
CA TRP A 845 -9.87 -4.81 16.55
C TRP A 845 -11.00 -5.74 16.09
N GLN A 846 -10.78 -6.44 14.98
CA GLN A 846 -11.77 -7.31 14.34
C GLN A 846 -12.24 -8.45 15.25
N LYS A 847 -11.36 -8.90 16.16
CA LYS A 847 -11.59 -9.99 17.09
C LYS A 847 -11.12 -9.65 18.51
N PRO A 848 -11.78 -10.19 19.55
CA PRO A 848 -11.38 -9.99 20.95
C PRO A 848 -9.94 -10.40 21.27
N PHE A 849 -9.40 -11.42 20.58
CA PHE A 849 -8.00 -11.80 20.74
C PHE A 849 -7.06 -10.64 20.41
N ALA A 850 -7.29 -9.96 19.29
CA ALA A 850 -6.48 -8.80 18.89
C ALA A 850 -6.61 -7.62 19.86
N ASP A 851 -7.79 -7.40 20.46
CA ASP A 851 -7.96 -6.43 21.55
C ASP A 851 -7.08 -6.77 22.76
N SER A 852 -6.96 -8.06 23.10
CA SER A 852 -6.15 -8.50 24.25
C SER A 852 -4.65 -8.38 24.03
N VAL A 853 -4.20 -8.48 22.77
CA VAL A 853 -2.77 -8.41 22.41
C VAL A 853 -2.34 -6.97 22.16
N ASN A 854 -3.11 -6.21 21.37
CA ASN A 854 -2.70 -4.89 20.90
C ASN A 854 -3.31 -3.76 21.74
N GLY A 855 -4.27 -4.05 22.62
CA GLY A 855 -5.06 -3.06 23.32
C GLY A 855 -6.12 -2.42 22.43
N ILE A 856 -7.21 -1.96 23.05
CA ILE A 856 -8.20 -1.11 22.36
C ILE A 856 -7.57 0.27 22.18
N GLN A 857 -7.63 0.80 20.96
CA GLN A 857 -6.93 2.03 20.57
C GLN A 857 -7.88 3.23 20.50
N PHE A 858 -7.28 4.41 20.33
CA PHE A 858 -7.96 5.62 19.88
C PHE A 858 -9.00 6.21 20.84
N GLU A 859 -8.94 5.88 22.14
CA GLU A 859 -9.86 6.49 23.11
C GLU A 859 -9.64 8.01 23.16
N ALA A 860 -10.71 8.81 23.00
CA ALA A 860 -10.59 10.26 22.84
C ALA A 860 -10.07 10.97 24.11
N PHE A 861 -10.30 10.36 25.27
CA PHE A 861 -9.84 10.85 26.57
C PHE A 861 -9.38 9.69 27.45
N PRO A 862 -8.21 9.11 27.20
CA PRO A 862 -7.64 8.09 28.06
C PRO A 862 -7.44 8.67 29.46
N LYS A 863 -7.48 7.83 30.50
CA LYS A 863 -7.43 8.28 31.90
C LYS A 863 -6.26 9.22 32.20
N LYS A 864 -5.05 8.92 31.69
CA LYS A 864 -3.86 9.78 31.84
C LYS A 864 -4.08 11.18 31.24
N LEU A 865 -4.73 11.28 30.08
CA LEU A 865 -5.04 12.56 29.46
C LEU A 865 -6.06 13.35 30.30
N GLN A 866 -7.10 12.68 30.83
CA GLN A 866 -8.08 13.32 31.73
C GLN A 866 -7.40 13.91 32.97
N GLU A 867 -6.45 13.18 33.57
CA GLU A 867 -5.66 13.63 34.72
C GLU A 867 -4.81 14.87 34.36
N CYS A 868 -4.07 14.81 33.24
CA CYS A 868 -3.24 15.91 32.77
C CYS A 868 -4.05 17.19 32.49
N LEU A 869 -5.20 17.05 31.82
CA LEU A 869 -6.08 18.18 31.49
C LEU A 869 -6.76 18.75 32.73
N SER A 870 -7.18 17.90 33.67
CA SER A 870 -7.76 18.35 34.96
C SER A 870 -6.76 19.19 35.76
N ASP A 871 -5.53 18.71 35.88
CA ASP A 871 -4.46 19.43 36.57
C ASP A 871 -4.13 20.77 35.90
N TYR A 872 -4.10 20.80 34.57
CA TYR A 872 -3.90 22.00 33.78
C TYR A 872 -5.00 23.05 34.00
N LEU A 873 -6.28 22.63 33.94
CA LEU A 873 -7.43 23.51 34.13
C LEU A 873 -7.54 24.04 35.56
N ASN A 874 -7.23 23.22 36.56
CA ASN A 874 -7.18 23.63 37.97
C ASN A 874 -6.16 24.75 38.26
N LYS A 875 -5.24 25.04 37.33
CA LYS A 875 -4.32 26.19 37.39
C LYS A 875 -4.85 27.45 36.70
N GLY A 876 -6.13 27.49 36.33
CA GLY A 876 -6.79 28.67 35.78
C GLY A 876 -6.51 28.92 34.29
N LYS A 877 -6.26 27.86 33.52
CA LYS A 877 -5.82 27.94 32.12
C LYS A 877 -6.97 27.78 31.12
N GLY A 878 -6.70 27.99 29.83
CA GLY A 878 -7.68 27.84 28.75
C GLY A 878 -7.50 26.52 27.98
N LEU A 879 -8.60 25.82 27.68
CA LEU A 879 -8.61 24.60 26.86
C LEU A 879 -9.67 24.71 25.76
N PHE A 880 -9.25 24.58 24.51
CA PHE A 880 -10.14 24.37 23.37
C PHE A 880 -10.07 22.92 22.92
N ILE A 881 -11.21 22.31 22.64
CA ILE A 881 -11.36 20.92 22.18
C ILE A 881 -12.31 20.91 20.97
N SER A 882 -11.97 20.16 19.93
CA SER A 882 -12.89 19.90 18.82
C SER A 882 -12.78 18.47 18.29
N GLY A 883 -13.92 17.79 18.13
CA GLY A 883 -14.02 16.46 17.53
C GLY A 883 -15.46 15.96 17.44
N ALA A 884 -15.71 14.91 16.64
CA ALA A 884 -17.05 14.37 16.41
C ALA A 884 -17.58 13.52 17.58
N TYR A 885 -16.70 12.83 18.31
CA TYR A 885 -17.05 11.86 19.37
C TYR A 885 -16.63 12.28 20.79
N VAL A 886 -16.39 13.57 21.01
CA VAL A 886 -15.88 14.15 22.27
C VAL A 886 -16.70 13.80 23.52
N GLY A 887 -18.01 13.64 23.35
CA GLY A 887 -18.96 13.26 24.38
C GLY A 887 -19.39 11.80 24.27
N SER A 888 -19.73 11.30 23.08
CA SER A 888 -20.21 9.92 22.93
C SER A 888 -19.17 8.87 23.34
N ASP A 889 -17.89 9.08 23.02
CA ASP A 889 -16.82 8.20 23.47
C ASP A 889 -16.61 8.31 24.99
N LEU A 890 -16.47 9.55 25.49
CA LEU A 890 -16.19 9.83 26.91
C LEU A 890 -17.31 9.32 27.86
N PHE A 891 -18.58 9.46 27.47
CA PHE A 891 -19.72 8.98 28.26
C PHE A 891 -19.90 7.46 28.21
N SER A 892 -19.23 6.78 27.27
CA SER A 892 -19.19 5.31 27.22
C SER A 892 -18.11 4.73 28.17
N SER A 893 -17.19 5.56 28.66
CA SER A 893 -16.03 5.14 29.47
C SER A 893 -16.26 5.13 31.00
N GLY A 894 -17.51 5.16 31.47
CA GLY A 894 -17.87 4.99 32.89
C GLY A 894 -17.94 6.28 33.73
N ASP A 895 -18.26 6.13 35.02
CA ASP A 895 -18.65 7.24 35.90
C ASP A 895 -17.54 8.29 36.14
N GLU A 896 -16.26 7.87 36.23
CA GLU A 896 -15.13 8.81 36.37
C GLU A 896 -15.04 9.75 35.15
N SER A 897 -15.13 9.19 33.94
CA SER A 897 -15.10 9.93 32.67
C SER A 897 -16.32 10.83 32.50
N ILE A 898 -17.51 10.38 32.91
CA ILE A 898 -18.73 11.21 32.94
C ILE A 898 -18.58 12.39 33.91
N ASN A 899 -17.95 12.16 35.06
CA ASN A 899 -17.68 13.22 36.04
C ASN A 899 -16.64 14.22 35.51
N PHE A 900 -15.61 13.76 34.80
CA PHE A 900 -14.67 14.63 34.11
C PHE A 900 -15.41 15.52 33.09
N ALA A 901 -16.26 14.94 32.24
CA ALA A 901 -17.06 15.69 31.27
C ALA A 901 -17.92 16.78 31.92
N LYS A 902 -18.63 16.43 33.01
CA LYS A 902 -19.57 17.33 33.68
C LYS A 902 -18.90 18.38 34.55
N ASN A 903 -17.88 18.01 35.30
CA ASN A 903 -17.31 18.86 36.34
C ASN A 903 -16.06 19.60 35.86
N ILE A 904 -15.32 19.05 34.89
CA ILE A 904 -14.09 19.65 34.36
C ILE A 904 -14.35 20.30 33.00
N LEU A 905 -14.99 19.58 32.06
CA LEU A 905 -15.27 20.11 30.72
C LEU A 905 -16.63 20.85 30.60
N HIS A 906 -17.46 20.81 31.66
CA HIS A 906 -18.73 21.52 31.77
C HIS A 906 -19.77 21.22 30.69
N PHE A 907 -19.83 19.99 30.19
CA PHE A 907 -20.90 19.55 29.31
C PHE A 907 -21.55 18.23 29.74
N ASN A 908 -22.67 17.88 29.09
CA ASN A 908 -23.36 16.60 29.17
C ASN A 908 -23.71 16.14 27.76
N LEU A 909 -23.57 14.84 27.47
CA LEU A 909 -23.95 14.29 26.16
C LEU A 909 -25.47 14.35 25.98
N VAL A 910 -25.90 14.73 24.77
CA VAL A 910 -27.30 14.66 24.33
C VAL A 910 -27.49 13.50 23.36
N THR A 911 -26.69 13.44 22.29
CA THR A 911 -26.69 12.37 21.27
C THR A 911 -25.37 12.39 20.50
N GLY A 912 -24.96 11.23 19.96
CA GLY A 912 -23.76 11.08 19.13
C GLY A 912 -23.95 11.24 17.62
N HIS A 913 -25.19 11.47 17.18
CA HIS A 913 -25.53 11.73 15.78
C HIS A 913 -26.41 12.98 15.71
N ALA A 914 -25.81 14.12 16.04
CA ALA A 914 -26.54 15.37 16.17
C ALA A 914 -26.85 16.04 14.84
N ALA A 915 -25.87 16.03 13.95
CA ALA A 915 -25.76 16.66 12.63
C ALA A 915 -25.86 15.73 11.41
N LYS A 916 -26.76 15.91 10.43
CA LYS A 916 -26.53 15.35 9.07
C LYS A 916 -26.10 16.39 8.04
N SER A 917 -26.57 17.63 8.15
CA SER A 917 -26.37 18.67 7.12
C SER A 917 -25.00 19.35 7.12
N GLY A 918 -24.26 19.32 8.23
CA GLY A 918 -23.00 20.06 8.36
C GLY A 918 -23.15 21.52 8.78
N ASP A 919 -24.38 22.04 8.88
CA ASP A 919 -24.64 23.47 9.13
C ASP A 919 -24.64 23.84 10.62
N VAL A 920 -23.83 24.84 10.98
CA VAL A 920 -23.69 25.38 12.34
C VAL A 920 -23.99 26.88 12.35
N SER A 921 -24.66 27.36 13.39
CA SER A 921 -24.91 28.79 13.65
C SER A 921 -24.51 29.19 15.07
N PRO A 922 -24.21 30.48 15.30
CA PRO A 922 -23.95 30.96 16.66
C PRO A 922 -25.21 30.92 17.52
N ALA A 923 -25.10 30.42 18.74
CA ALA A 923 -26.19 30.46 19.72
C ALA A 923 -26.38 31.88 20.28
N ARG A 924 -25.33 32.71 20.24
CA ARG A 924 -25.33 34.11 20.66
C ARG A 924 -24.58 34.94 19.64
N THR A 925 -25.14 36.09 19.28
CA THR A 925 -24.46 37.07 18.43
C THR A 925 -23.19 37.62 19.09
N SER A 926 -23.05 37.55 20.42
CA SER A 926 -21.86 38.06 21.12
C SER A 926 -20.57 37.27 20.82
N PHE A 927 -20.66 35.96 20.53
CA PHE A 927 -19.50 35.12 20.23
C PHE A 927 -19.06 35.29 18.77
N LEU A 928 -20.00 35.22 17.82
CA LEU A 928 -19.75 35.43 16.38
C LEU A 928 -20.70 36.52 15.85
N LYS A 929 -20.30 37.79 15.98
CA LYS A 929 -21.16 38.95 15.68
C LYS A 929 -21.59 39.09 14.23
N ASN A 930 -20.70 38.72 13.30
CA ASN A 930 -20.87 39.00 11.87
C ASN A 930 -21.05 37.73 11.03
N MET A 931 -21.34 36.58 11.66
CA MET A 931 -21.47 35.30 10.99
C MET A 931 -22.81 34.66 11.33
N PHE A 932 -23.64 34.40 10.33
CA PHE A 932 -24.97 33.81 10.54
C PHE A 932 -24.93 32.27 10.60
N SER A 933 -24.12 31.65 9.74
CA SER A 933 -23.88 30.20 9.74
C SER A 933 -22.62 29.85 8.96
N PHE A 934 -22.10 28.64 9.20
CA PHE A 934 -21.01 28.03 8.45
C PHE A 934 -21.18 26.51 8.37
N GLN A 935 -20.34 25.84 7.59
CA GLN A 935 -20.41 24.40 7.34
C GLN A 935 -19.09 23.70 7.64
N TYR A 936 -19.20 22.50 8.21
CA TYR A 936 -18.13 21.51 8.27
C TYR A 936 -18.34 20.40 7.24
N SER A 937 -17.28 19.68 6.88
CA SER A 937 -17.30 18.57 5.94
C SER A 937 -18.11 17.40 6.50
N ASN A 938 -19.22 17.07 5.86
CA ASN A 938 -20.11 15.96 6.25
C ASN A 938 -20.26 14.91 5.13
N GLN A 939 -19.50 15.03 4.05
CA GLN A 939 -19.57 14.15 2.89
C GLN A 939 -18.17 13.72 2.47
N MET A 940 -18.05 12.47 2.04
CA MET A 940 -16.79 11.91 1.55
C MET A 940 -16.32 12.67 0.31
N ASN A 941 -15.06 13.10 0.33
CA ASN A 941 -14.38 13.81 -0.75
C ASN A 941 -12.88 13.53 -0.68
N ASP A 942 -12.08 14.10 -1.58
CA ASP A 942 -10.63 13.87 -1.71
C ASP A 942 -9.76 14.81 -0.85
N SER A 943 -10.37 15.78 -0.17
CA SER A 943 -9.67 16.88 0.49
C SER A 943 -9.64 16.76 2.02
N ILE A 944 -10.74 16.34 2.64
CA ILE A 944 -10.85 16.12 4.08
C ILE A 944 -11.90 15.05 4.37
N TYR A 945 -11.69 14.29 5.45
CA TYR A 945 -12.62 13.24 5.89
C TYR A 945 -14.04 13.81 6.14
N ALA A 946 -15.03 12.92 6.03
CA ALA A 946 -16.42 13.24 6.30
C ALA A 946 -16.68 13.13 7.79
N VAL A 947 -17.49 14.04 8.35
CA VAL A 947 -17.98 13.96 9.73
C VAL A 947 -19.41 13.47 9.73
N GLU A 948 -19.62 12.16 9.84
CA GLU A 948 -20.95 11.54 9.80
C GLU A 948 -21.69 11.50 11.13
N ALA A 949 -20.95 11.53 12.25
CA ALA A 949 -21.50 11.34 13.60
C ALA A 949 -20.98 12.39 14.58
N PRO A 950 -21.33 13.68 14.40
CA PRO A 950 -20.97 14.73 15.34
C PRO A 950 -21.84 14.68 16.59
N ASP A 951 -21.26 14.99 17.74
CA ASP A 951 -21.93 15.02 19.03
C ASP A 951 -22.77 16.30 19.23
N ALA A 952 -23.92 16.15 19.89
CA ALA A 952 -24.60 17.24 20.56
C ALA A 952 -24.29 17.20 22.05
N ILE A 953 -23.77 18.30 22.56
CA ILE A 953 -23.35 18.44 23.96
C ILE A 953 -24.07 19.64 24.58
N MET A 954 -24.75 19.43 25.71
CA MET A 954 -25.42 20.51 26.45
C MET A 954 -24.57 20.97 27.63
N PRO A 955 -24.71 22.23 28.08
CA PRO A 955 -23.92 22.71 29.20
C PRO A 955 -24.27 22.03 30.53
N SER A 956 -23.27 21.88 31.39
CA SER A 956 -23.41 21.44 32.77
C SER A 956 -22.61 22.35 33.71
N ASN A 957 -22.97 22.39 34.99
CA ASN A 957 -22.22 23.08 36.05
C ASN A 957 -21.74 24.51 35.70
N GLY A 958 -22.62 25.32 35.13
CA GLY A 958 -22.33 26.72 34.79
C GLY A 958 -21.76 26.96 33.39
N GLY A 959 -21.66 25.94 32.54
CA GLY A 959 -21.37 26.11 31.12
C GLY A 959 -22.50 26.83 30.37
N GLU A 960 -22.22 27.24 29.13
CA GLU A 960 -23.14 27.91 28.23
C GLU A 960 -23.06 27.40 26.80
N VAL A 961 -24.17 27.43 26.06
CA VAL A 961 -24.20 27.09 24.64
C VAL A 961 -23.60 28.25 23.83
N ILE A 962 -22.62 27.96 22.98
CA ILE A 962 -21.98 28.96 22.11
C ILE A 962 -22.31 28.76 20.62
N LEU A 963 -22.52 27.52 20.17
CA LEU A 963 -22.91 27.17 18.80
C LEU A 963 -24.08 26.18 18.79
N ARG A 964 -24.85 26.16 17.70
CA ARG A 964 -25.96 25.23 17.47
C ARG A 964 -25.88 24.61 16.09
N TYR A 965 -26.29 23.35 15.97
CA TYR A 965 -26.60 22.76 14.67
C TYR A 965 -27.88 23.38 14.13
N LYS A 966 -27.83 23.85 12.88
CA LYS A 966 -28.94 24.62 12.30
C LYS A 966 -30.18 23.77 12.08
N GLU A 967 -30.00 22.50 11.72
CA GLU A 967 -31.09 21.59 11.34
C GLU A 967 -32.09 21.30 12.48
N ASN A 968 -31.62 21.23 13.72
CA ASN A 968 -32.44 20.83 14.88
C ASN A 968 -32.24 21.72 16.13
N GLN A 969 -31.39 22.75 16.03
CA GLN A 969 -31.05 23.67 17.12
C GLN A 969 -30.35 23.00 18.32
N PHE A 970 -29.87 21.76 18.19
CA PHE A 970 -29.08 21.11 19.22
C PHE A 970 -27.77 21.87 19.45
N SER A 971 -27.27 21.79 20.67
CA SER A 971 -26.03 22.48 21.06
C SER A 971 -24.83 21.79 20.41
N ALA A 972 -24.15 22.52 19.53
CA ALA A 972 -22.97 22.04 18.80
C ALA A 972 -21.66 22.36 19.54
N ALA A 973 -21.69 23.32 20.47
CA ALA A 973 -20.55 23.64 21.29
C ALA A 973 -20.94 24.28 22.62
N VAL A 974 -20.16 23.96 23.64
CA VAL A 974 -20.29 24.48 25.01
C VAL A 974 -19.05 25.28 25.38
N GLY A 975 -19.26 26.45 26.00
CA GLY A 975 -18.21 27.24 26.64
C GLY A 975 -18.38 27.28 28.16
N TYR A 976 -17.28 27.45 28.88
CA TYR A 976 -17.27 27.73 30.30
C TYR A 976 -16.17 28.74 30.63
N LYS A 977 -16.49 29.76 31.43
CA LYS A 977 -15.55 30.80 31.85
C LYS A 977 -15.80 31.22 33.29
N ASN A 978 -14.95 30.76 34.20
CA ASN A 978 -14.92 31.22 35.59
C ASN A 978 -13.51 31.10 36.18
N SER A 979 -13.24 30.10 37.02
CA SER A 979 -11.91 29.81 37.59
C SER A 979 -10.88 29.43 36.51
N TYR A 980 -11.34 28.85 35.41
CA TYR A 980 -10.59 28.56 34.18
C TYR A 980 -11.51 28.74 32.96
N GLY A 981 -10.99 28.48 31.76
CA GLY A 981 -11.75 28.56 30.51
C GLY A 981 -11.76 27.23 29.74
N VAL A 982 -12.93 26.80 29.29
CA VAL A 982 -13.08 25.65 28.38
C VAL A 982 -14.01 26.02 27.23
N ILE A 983 -13.67 25.56 26.02
CA ILE A 983 -14.60 25.48 24.89
C ILE A 983 -14.51 24.08 24.29
N VAL A 984 -15.64 23.42 24.11
CA VAL A 984 -15.74 22.10 23.47
C VAL A 984 -16.67 22.18 22.28
N PHE A 985 -16.21 21.75 21.11
CA PHE A 985 -17.03 21.54 19.92
C PHE A 985 -17.34 20.05 19.77
N GLY A 986 -18.60 19.72 19.49
CA GLY A 986 -19.05 18.37 19.11
C GLY A 986 -18.82 18.03 17.64
N PHE A 987 -17.98 18.80 16.96
CA PHE A 987 -17.51 18.54 15.61
C PHE A 987 -16.05 19.04 15.47
N PRO A 988 -15.26 18.49 14.53
CA PRO A 988 -13.87 18.89 14.32
C PRO A 988 -13.75 20.32 13.78
N PHE A 989 -12.75 21.08 14.22
CA PHE A 989 -12.53 22.45 13.76
C PHE A 989 -11.87 22.49 12.38
N GLU A 990 -10.94 21.56 12.13
CA GLU A 990 -10.24 21.35 10.88
C GLU A 990 -11.18 21.06 9.71
N SER A 991 -12.34 20.44 9.98
CA SER A 991 -13.35 20.08 8.96
C SER A 991 -14.23 21.25 8.51
N ILE A 992 -14.16 22.40 9.18
CA ILE A 992 -14.85 23.63 8.73
C ILE A 992 -14.31 24.02 7.35
N ILE A 993 -15.16 24.06 6.32
CA ILE A 993 -14.73 24.08 4.91
C ILE A 993 -13.88 25.32 4.56
N LYS A 994 -14.28 26.50 5.05
CA LYS A 994 -13.69 27.78 4.65
C LYS A 994 -12.58 28.23 5.62
N PRO A 995 -11.33 28.47 5.15
CA PRO A 995 -10.24 28.93 6.01
C PRO A 995 -10.55 30.23 6.78
N GLU A 996 -11.23 31.18 6.14
CA GLU A 996 -11.55 32.50 6.71
C GLU A 996 -12.52 32.38 7.89
N VAL A 997 -13.40 31.38 7.85
CA VAL A 997 -14.31 31.03 8.94
C VAL A 997 -13.52 30.45 10.10
N ARG A 998 -12.60 29.51 9.83
CA ARG A 998 -11.69 28.96 10.85
C ARG A 998 -10.91 30.08 11.56
N TYR A 999 -10.36 31.02 10.80
CA TYR A 999 -9.58 32.14 11.33
C TYR A 999 -10.40 33.02 12.29
N GLU A 1000 -11.63 33.37 11.91
CA GLU A 1000 -12.50 34.18 12.77
C GLU A 1000 -12.94 33.41 14.02
N ILE A 1001 -13.30 32.13 13.90
CA ILE A 1001 -13.70 31.30 15.05
C ILE A 1001 -12.55 31.17 16.05
N MET A 1002 -11.34 30.84 15.60
CA MET A 1002 -10.17 30.72 16.48
C MET A 1002 -9.86 32.05 17.19
N ARG A 1003 -9.99 33.19 16.49
CA ARG A 1003 -9.84 34.51 17.11
C ARG A 1003 -10.84 34.73 18.25
N GLN A 1004 -12.10 34.30 18.10
CA GLN A 1004 -13.11 34.42 19.15
C GLN A 1004 -12.89 33.45 20.31
N ILE A 1005 -12.38 32.24 20.04
CA ILE A 1005 -11.96 31.27 21.07
C ILE A 1005 -10.84 31.88 21.94
N ILE A 1006 -9.78 32.39 21.30
CA ILE A 1006 -8.65 33.02 22.02
C ILE A 1006 -9.14 34.21 22.86
N LYS A 1007 -10.00 35.05 22.29
CA LYS A 1007 -10.62 36.18 23.00
C LYS A 1007 -11.50 35.74 24.18
N TYR A 1008 -12.23 34.63 24.04
CA TYR A 1008 -13.01 34.04 25.13
C TYR A 1008 -12.11 33.66 26.31
N PHE A 1009 -10.89 33.19 26.03
CA PHE A 1009 -9.89 32.93 27.06
C PHE A 1009 -9.21 34.18 27.64
N GLY A 1010 -9.55 35.38 27.16
CA GLY A 1010 -9.04 36.65 27.68
C GLY A 1010 -7.59 36.93 27.27
N MET A 1011 -7.19 36.35 26.14
CA MET A 1011 -5.89 36.56 25.51
C MET A 1011 -5.98 37.62 24.42
#